data_AF-A0AAE0KGA2-F1
#
_entry.id   AF-A0AAE0KGA2-F1
#
_cell.length_a   1.000
_cell.length_b   1.000
_cell.length_c   1.000
_cell.angle_alpha   90.00
_cell.angle_beta   90.00
_cell.angle_gamma   90.00
#
_symmetry.space_group_name_H-M   'P 1'
#
loop_
_entity.id
_entity.type
_entity.pdbx_description
1 polymer ?
#
loop_
_entity_poly.entity_id
_entity_poly.type
_entity_poly.pdbx_seq_one_letter_code
_entity_poly.pdbx_strand_id
1 'polypeptide(L)'
;MAEENTFALLRKSGAEISKAICIAAARRRITPSEACYSLAHDVAVGLQLIDGYLDSLQPYWIELEVEELCHSLLQDLLHITTPPKSLSSSAQFPPLPLLSFPSSRPKLPDLETRLLKFFRTQTTSARKLKSTCDELRVKLTKDDAENDTQAVPESALKQFTTSDISAYFNNGVFNALELISKCNPESHENAAEHVWHPARLCFDDTEVGIRILVSASTETGDWQEFCVRFQPESPRDHHWPVLKHVGILEQGGFCDFLERELTARVFLSFLDGRGFKILGEPLQVQQMLQAGRGQSLAAVLRQYDLKPKDKVSLASAIARAYWQYYDSDLMRTRWTSDTIWFMPEKGRKTRKDQLPLCAYLSFPFGSPNAPSKDIFLEDLLTHRCPRIFDVGVLLLEIGLGEKFKTGKKRDLVAQLNLNHKIATDSLDELEKATWDGFLNKKVFDQAVKFCLHSKNFIKAVKKPKASRMGELSPPEPMTAEEQKRGVIERRKIFYRHVVQPLAWLARKGFKMQPGDITYVSKKRAEPQTEPAYTAQQLDGEHLFHSAIVPKMWLEDIKKISQSVELKRRAKRISTPIRVAILDTGLNMDLPIFKERPGLKRAIKDRVDYVDPGASTMTDTFGHGTLMARVVMECAPGVEILVARVARNTKELMTSQENIRKAILWAGQPGKADIIFTSFGISRKDEGGIGEAIETLERERNEDIIFLASAGNSDTDDESFPACHSSVVAVYATDKHGAPVSSNAASPGQNTWVLGTYGDPPDALRAEFADSYPGICEAGSSIATAAMAGISAVMLAYATALPSLVELRYNHVLKRLWTSKGMEALLYRLAPESKAHPWFRAVKPPVFWKNKADDSLRYCVFVDTQSEVERLSPRRPRAPAKKTESQENKASLVAVEEVEGALASV
;
A
#
# COMPACT_ATOMS: atom_id res chain seq x y z
N MET A 1 12.15 -49.14 -11.41
CA MET A 1 10.74 -48.68 -11.29
C MET A 1 10.61 -47.45 -12.17
N ALA A 2 9.42 -47.16 -12.71
CA ALA A 2 9.26 -46.09 -13.70
C ALA A 2 9.75 -44.74 -13.17
N GLU A 3 10.42 -43.97 -14.02
CA GLU A 3 10.83 -42.59 -13.71
C GLU A 3 9.57 -41.73 -13.62
N GLU A 4 9.20 -41.39 -12.39
CA GLU A 4 8.06 -40.52 -12.10
C GLU A 4 8.40 -39.12 -12.65
N ASN A 5 7.71 -38.71 -13.71
CA ASN A 5 8.06 -37.53 -14.51
C ASN A 5 8.35 -36.30 -13.63
N THR A 6 9.56 -35.72 -13.78
CA THR A 6 10.07 -34.58 -13.00
C THR A 6 9.06 -33.44 -12.91
N PHE A 7 8.38 -33.10 -14.01
CA PHE A 7 7.38 -32.03 -14.03
C PHE A 7 6.15 -32.37 -13.20
N ALA A 8 5.69 -33.63 -13.21
CA ALA A 8 4.59 -34.09 -12.36
C ALA A 8 4.98 -34.07 -10.87
N LEU A 9 6.20 -34.51 -10.54
CA LEU A 9 6.76 -34.43 -9.19
C LEU A 9 6.91 -32.98 -8.70
N LEU A 10 7.39 -32.09 -9.56
CA LEU A 10 7.55 -30.66 -9.26
C LEU A 10 6.20 -30.00 -8.97
N ARG A 11 5.22 -30.23 -9.85
CA ARG A 11 3.87 -29.68 -9.71
C ARG A 11 3.19 -30.16 -8.42
N LYS A 12 3.24 -31.46 -8.15
CA LYS A 12 2.73 -32.07 -6.91
C LYS A 12 3.39 -31.46 -5.67
N SER A 13 4.72 -31.43 -5.63
CA SER A 13 5.50 -30.87 -4.50
C SER A 13 5.22 -29.38 -4.30
N GLY A 14 5.19 -28.61 -5.39
CA GLY A 14 4.88 -27.18 -5.38
C GLY A 14 3.47 -26.88 -4.88
N ALA A 15 2.47 -27.65 -5.31
CA ALA A 15 1.09 -27.54 -4.85
C ALA A 15 0.95 -27.88 -3.35
N GLU A 16 1.58 -28.97 -2.87
CA GLU A 16 1.58 -29.36 -1.46
C GLU A 16 2.23 -28.30 -0.57
N ILE A 17 3.42 -27.81 -0.95
CA ILE A 17 4.17 -26.78 -0.21
C ILE A 17 3.40 -25.45 -0.20
N SER A 18 2.90 -25.01 -1.36
CA SER A 18 2.13 -23.78 -1.49
C SER A 18 0.83 -23.83 -0.67
N LYS A 19 0.12 -24.97 -0.68
CA LYS A 19 -1.06 -25.21 0.16
C LYS A 19 -0.72 -25.17 1.64
N ALA A 20 0.39 -25.78 2.06
CA ALA A 20 0.84 -25.75 3.45
C ALA A 20 1.18 -24.32 3.94
N ILE A 21 1.82 -23.50 3.10
CA ILE A 21 2.10 -22.09 3.41
C ILE A 21 0.81 -21.27 3.53
N CYS A 22 -0.15 -21.44 2.60
CA CYS A 22 -1.47 -20.79 2.71
C CYS A 22 -2.22 -21.22 3.99
N ILE A 23 -2.15 -22.49 4.38
CA ILE A 23 -2.76 -23.01 5.61
C ILE A 23 -2.07 -22.43 6.86
N ALA A 24 -0.75 -22.35 6.88
CA ALA A 24 0.00 -21.72 7.96
C ALA A 24 -0.38 -20.25 8.16
N ALA A 25 -0.53 -19.50 7.05
CA ALA A 25 -0.97 -18.10 7.08
C ALA A 25 -2.41 -17.97 7.61
N ALA A 26 -3.35 -18.78 7.10
CA ALA A 26 -4.74 -18.78 7.56
C ALA A 26 -4.87 -19.16 9.06
N ARG A 27 -4.01 -20.07 9.55
CA ARG A 27 -3.91 -20.47 10.96
C ARG A 27 -3.13 -19.49 11.84
N ARG A 28 -2.59 -18.39 11.29
CA ARG A 28 -1.65 -17.46 11.95
C ARG A 28 -0.41 -18.15 12.54
N ARG A 29 -0.02 -19.31 12.01
CA ARG A 29 1.23 -20.01 12.36
C ARG A 29 2.44 -19.45 11.62
N ILE A 30 2.20 -18.68 10.56
CA ILE A 30 3.10 -17.64 10.02
C ILE A 30 2.28 -16.36 9.87
N THR A 31 2.83 -15.22 10.30
CA THR A 31 2.10 -13.94 10.36
C THR A 31 2.78 -12.86 9.50
N PRO A 32 2.03 -11.88 8.93
CA PRO A 32 2.62 -10.81 8.10
C PRO A 32 3.75 -10.00 8.76
N SER A 33 3.79 -9.98 10.09
CA SER A 33 4.86 -9.39 10.91
C SER A 33 6.18 -10.17 10.93
N GLU A 34 6.22 -11.39 10.37
CA GLU A 34 7.45 -12.17 10.28
C GLU A 34 8.20 -11.89 8.98
N ALA A 35 9.50 -11.59 9.07
CA ALA A 35 10.36 -11.33 7.91
C ALA A 35 10.46 -12.50 6.89
N CYS A 36 9.95 -13.68 7.24
CA CYS A 36 9.85 -14.83 6.35
C CYS A 36 8.47 -15.02 5.69
N TYR A 37 7.43 -14.28 6.11
CA TYR A 37 6.06 -14.39 5.59
C TYR A 37 5.98 -13.97 4.12
N SER A 38 6.51 -12.80 3.77
CA SER A 38 6.52 -12.30 2.39
C SER A 38 7.27 -13.27 1.47
N LEU A 39 8.46 -13.70 1.88
CA LEU A 39 9.28 -14.66 1.15
C LEU A 39 8.60 -16.03 0.96
N ALA A 40 7.91 -16.55 1.98
CA ALA A 40 7.13 -17.77 1.87
C ALA A 40 5.90 -17.59 0.97
N HIS A 41 5.22 -16.44 1.04
CA HIS A 41 4.05 -16.12 0.23
C HIS A 41 4.40 -15.94 -1.25
N ASP A 42 5.49 -15.24 -1.55
CA ASP A 42 6.04 -15.07 -2.90
C ASP A 42 6.38 -16.43 -3.54
N VAL A 43 7.07 -17.31 -2.80
CA VAL A 43 7.36 -18.68 -3.25
C VAL A 43 6.06 -19.47 -3.44
N ALA A 44 5.09 -19.36 -2.52
CA ALA A 44 3.81 -20.05 -2.65
C ALA A 44 3.01 -19.59 -3.89
N VAL A 45 3.01 -18.30 -4.23
CA VAL A 45 2.36 -17.76 -5.44
C VAL A 45 3.15 -18.14 -6.69
N GLY A 46 4.48 -18.01 -6.68
CA GLY A 46 5.36 -18.40 -7.79
C GLY A 46 5.16 -19.86 -8.20
N LEU A 47 5.14 -20.78 -7.23
CA LEU A 47 4.89 -22.20 -7.46
C LEU A 47 3.51 -22.49 -8.09
N GLN A 48 2.46 -21.73 -7.73
CA GLN A 48 1.13 -21.88 -8.34
C GLN A 48 1.07 -21.39 -9.79
N LEU A 49 1.80 -20.32 -10.10
CA LEU A 49 1.92 -19.81 -11.47
C LEU A 49 2.71 -20.79 -12.34
N ILE A 50 3.86 -21.29 -11.83
CA ILE A 50 4.69 -22.29 -12.50
C ILE A 50 3.91 -23.58 -12.77
N ASP A 51 3.14 -24.09 -11.79
CA ASP A 51 2.21 -25.21 -12.01
C ASP A 51 1.21 -24.92 -13.15
N GLY A 52 0.60 -23.73 -13.16
CA GLY A 52 -0.32 -23.31 -14.23
C GLY A 52 0.31 -23.20 -15.62
N TYR A 53 1.58 -22.82 -15.72
CA TYR A 53 2.31 -22.81 -17.00
C TYR A 53 2.68 -24.23 -17.43
N LEU A 54 3.28 -25.04 -16.55
CA LEU A 54 3.71 -26.41 -16.85
C LEU A 54 2.53 -27.37 -17.14
N ASP A 55 1.35 -27.14 -16.56
CA ASP A 55 0.11 -27.86 -16.89
C ASP A 55 -0.45 -27.53 -18.28
N SER A 56 -0.02 -26.39 -18.85
CA SER A 56 -0.46 -25.94 -20.17
C SER A 56 0.48 -26.35 -21.31
N LEU A 57 1.70 -26.76 -20.99
CA LEU A 57 2.72 -27.17 -21.94
C LEU A 57 2.68 -28.69 -22.17
N GLN A 58 3.05 -29.11 -23.39
CA GLN A 58 3.33 -30.51 -23.67
C GLN A 58 4.76 -30.85 -23.24
N PRO A 59 5.05 -32.07 -22.72
CA PRO A 59 6.38 -32.40 -22.21
C PRO A 59 7.51 -32.22 -23.23
N TYR A 60 7.22 -32.37 -24.53
CA TYR A 60 8.17 -32.20 -25.64
C TYR A 60 8.28 -30.75 -26.16
N TRP A 61 7.66 -29.78 -25.48
CA TRP A 61 7.81 -28.33 -25.71
C TRP A 61 8.59 -27.63 -24.59
N ILE A 62 9.12 -28.37 -23.62
CA ILE A 62 9.90 -27.80 -22.52
C ILE A 62 11.36 -27.71 -22.99
N GLU A 63 11.89 -26.50 -23.09
CA GLU A 63 13.31 -26.29 -23.43
C GLU A 63 14.23 -26.92 -22.37
N LEU A 64 15.43 -27.36 -22.79
CA LEU A 64 16.40 -27.98 -21.87
C LEU A 64 16.74 -27.08 -20.67
N GLU A 65 16.90 -25.77 -20.87
CA GLU A 65 17.16 -24.82 -19.79
C GLU A 65 15.95 -24.66 -18.82
N VAL A 66 14.73 -24.90 -19.29
CA VAL A 66 13.50 -24.89 -18.49
C VAL A 66 13.37 -26.21 -17.74
N GLU A 67 13.76 -27.33 -18.35
CA GLU A 67 13.86 -28.64 -17.70
C GLU A 67 14.92 -28.66 -16.59
N GLU A 68 16.09 -28.06 -16.80
CA GLU A 68 17.14 -27.92 -15.78
C GLU A 68 16.67 -27.05 -14.59
N LEU A 69 16.01 -25.92 -14.86
CA LEU A 69 15.41 -25.09 -13.81
C LEU A 69 14.29 -25.83 -13.05
N CYS A 70 13.50 -26.65 -13.74
CA CYS A 70 12.49 -27.51 -13.10
C CYS A 70 13.13 -28.59 -12.22
N HIS A 71 14.21 -29.23 -12.67
CA HIS A 71 14.97 -30.20 -11.87
C HIS A 71 15.60 -29.54 -10.64
N SER A 72 16.23 -28.36 -10.80
CA SER A 72 16.83 -27.62 -9.69
C SER A 72 15.79 -27.19 -8.65
N LEU A 73 14.64 -26.68 -9.12
CA LEU A 73 13.52 -26.32 -8.26
C LEU A 73 12.95 -27.54 -7.53
N LEU A 74 12.74 -28.67 -8.21
CA LEU A 74 12.29 -29.91 -7.58
C LEU A 74 13.28 -30.39 -6.51
N GLN A 75 14.58 -30.35 -6.78
CA GLN A 75 15.61 -30.74 -5.79
C GLN A 75 15.58 -29.85 -4.55
N ASP A 76 15.48 -28.52 -4.69
CA ASP A 76 15.35 -27.60 -3.55
C ASP A 76 14.07 -27.90 -2.75
N LEU A 77 12.92 -28.14 -3.42
CA LEU A 77 11.65 -28.49 -2.74
C LEU A 77 11.71 -29.86 -2.04
N LEU A 78 12.35 -30.87 -2.63
CA LEU A 78 12.57 -32.19 -2.02
C LEU A 78 13.53 -32.12 -0.83
N HIS A 79 14.57 -31.29 -0.90
CA HIS A 79 15.50 -31.07 0.22
C HIS A 79 14.81 -30.39 1.42
N ILE A 80 13.82 -29.53 1.16
CA ILE A 80 12.98 -28.92 2.21
C ILE A 80 11.99 -29.92 2.83
N THR A 81 11.55 -30.92 2.06
CA THR A 81 10.46 -31.84 2.44
C THR A 81 10.91 -33.25 2.84
N THR A 82 12.20 -33.57 2.77
CA THR A 82 12.78 -34.83 3.28
C THR A 82 13.43 -34.65 4.67
N PRO A 83 13.43 -35.68 5.53
CA PRO A 83 14.12 -35.64 6.82
C PRO A 83 15.63 -35.93 6.67
N PRO A 84 16.50 -35.36 7.53
CA PRO A 84 17.92 -35.65 7.51
C PRO A 84 18.19 -37.12 7.87
N LYS A 85 18.99 -37.82 7.06
CA LYS A 85 19.45 -39.18 7.35
C LYS A 85 20.39 -39.17 8.56
N SER A 86 20.10 -39.99 9.57
CA SER A 86 21.01 -40.21 10.70
C SER A 86 22.27 -40.93 10.24
N LEU A 87 23.45 -40.38 10.55
CA LEU A 87 24.75 -40.99 10.26
C LEU A 87 24.93 -42.29 11.07
N SER A 88 24.85 -43.44 10.40
CA SER A 88 25.17 -44.75 10.96
C SER A 88 26.59 -45.17 10.57
N SER A 89 27.61 -44.52 11.14
CA SER A 89 29.00 -44.95 11.05
C SER A 89 29.27 -46.08 12.05
N SER A 90 29.94 -47.16 11.62
CA SER A 90 30.19 -48.35 12.44
C SER A 90 31.25 -48.14 13.53
N ALA A 91 30.91 -48.54 14.76
CA ALA A 91 31.86 -48.84 15.83
C ALA A 91 31.29 -50.00 16.69
N GLN A 92 32.17 -50.90 17.16
CA GLN A 92 31.79 -52.11 17.89
C GLN A 92 32.06 -51.95 19.40
N PHE A 93 31.09 -52.29 20.26
CA PHE A 93 31.31 -52.63 21.68
C PHE A 93 30.24 -53.64 22.17
N PRO A 94 30.51 -54.46 23.20
CA PRO A 94 29.71 -55.64 23.56
C PRO A 94 28.47 -55.31 24.44
N PRO A 95 27.52 -56.25 24.58
CA PRO A 95 26.25 -56.00 25.26
C PRO A 95 26.33 -56.08 26.80
N LEU A 96 25.62 -55.17 27.47
CA LEU A 96 25.19 -55.30 28.86
C LEU A 96 23.67 -55.02 28.97
N PRO A 97 22.96 -55.64 29.93
CA PRO A 97 21.50 -55.78 29.82
C PRO A 97 20.68 -54.61 30.37
N LEU A 98 19.65 -54.24 29.59
CA LEU A 98 18.32 -53.80 30.02
C LEU A 98 18.20 -53.00 31.34
N LEU A 99 18.22 -51.67 31.22
CA LEU A 99 17.35 -50.80 32.02
C LEU A 99 16.22 -50.25 31.13
N SER A 100 14.98 -50.47 31.55
CA SER A 100 13.78 -50.19 30.76
C SER A 100 13.35 -48.72 30.86
N PHE A 101 13.76 -47.89 29.90
CA PHE A 101 13.20 -46.56 29.70
C PHE A 101 11.99 -46.59 28.74
N PRO A 102 10.93 -45.80 28.98
CA PRO A 102 9.72 -45.81 28.15
C PRO A 102 10.00 -45.28 26.74
N SER A 103 9.65 -46.07 25.73
CA SER A 103 10.05 -45.88 24.33
C SER A 103 9.19 -44.89 23.54
N SER A 104 9.04 -43.66 24.04
CA SER A 104 8.40 -42.57 23.30
C SER A 104 9.27 -42.10 22.12
N ARG A 105 9.18 -42.78 20.97
CA ARG A 105 9.78 -42.30 19.71
C ARG A 105 9.24 -40.87 19.41
N PRO A 106 10.10 -39.87 19.20
CA PRO A 106 9.64 -38.53 18.85
C PRO A 106 8.94 -38.56 17.49
N LYS A 107 7.70 -38.06 17.42
CA LYS A 107 6.98 -37.92 16.15
C LYS A 107 7.73 -36.92 15.26
N LEU A 108 7.92 -37.25 13.98
CA LEU A 108 8.49 -36.32 13.01
C LEU A 108 7.64 -35.04 12.93
N PRO A 109 8.25 -33.85 12.78
CA PRO A 109 7.50 -32.61 12.63
C PRO A 109 6.69 -32.61 11.32
N ASP A 110 5.42 -32.21 11.44
CA ASP A 110 4.51 -32.00 10.31
C ASP A 110 5.11 -31.09 9.22
N LEU A 111 4.68 -31.27 7.97
CA LEU A 111 5.14 -30.51 6.80
C LEU A 111 5.03 -28.99 7.00
N GLU A 112 3.91 -28.52 7.56
CA GLU A 112 3.73 -27.09 7.88
C GLU A 112 4.86 -26.62 8.81
N THR A 113 5.15 -27.38 9.86
CA THR A 113 6.19 -27.05 10.84
C THR A 113 7.61 -27.07 10.25
N ARG A 114 7.89 -27.95 9.29
CA ARG A 114 9.19 -28.03 8.59
C ARG A 114 9.39 -26.88 7.62
N LEU A 115 8.35 -26.50 6.85
CA LEU A 115 8.36 -25.33 5.99
C LEU A 115 8.57 -24.04 6.80
N LEU A 116 7.84 -23.88 7.90
CA LEU A 116 8.02 -22.74 8.79
C LEU A 116 9.41 -22.67 9.41
N LYS A 117 10.02 -23.80 9.75
CA LYS A 117 11.43 -23.83 10.17
C LYS A 117 12.36 -23.39 9.03
N PHE A 118 12.21 -23.94 7.83
CA PHE A 118 13.02 -23.56 6.66
C PHE A 118 12.96 -22.05 6.39
N PHE A 119 11.77 -21.48 6.24
CA PHE A 119 11.61 -20.06 5.94
C PHE A 119 12.11 -19.15 7.08
N ARG A 120 12.02 -19.58 8.36
CA ARG A 120 12.55 -18.83 9.51
C ARG A 120 14.06 -18.93 9.69
N THR A 121 14.70 -20.06 9.35
CA THR A 121 16.12 -20.30 9.67
C THR A 121 17.07 -20.39 8.46
N GLN A 122 16.56 -20.48 7.23
CA GLN A 122 17.36 -20.63 6.00
C GLN A 122 17.04 -19.52 4.99
N THR A 123 17.05 -18.27 5.44
CA THR A 123 16.62 -17.08 4.68
C THR A 123 17.41 -16.83 3.39
N THR A 124 18.64 -17.36 3.27
CA THR A 124 19.43 -17.36 2.04
C THR A 124 18.93 -18.40 1.04
N SER A 125 18.76 -19.67 1.47
CA SER A 125 18.19 -20.74 0.66
C SER A 125 16.77 -20.41 0.19
N ALA A 126 15.94 -19.82 1.06
CA ALA A 126 14.60 -19.37 0.70
C ALA A 126 14.61 -18.23 -0.32
N ARG A 127 15.61 -17.33 -0.30
CA ARG A 127 15.81 -16.30 -1.33
C ARG A 127 16.30 -16.88 -2.65
N LYS A 128 17.19 -17.88 -2.64
CA LYS A 128 17.56 -18.65 -3.85
C LYS A 128 16.32 -19.30 -4.47
N LEU A 129 15.53 -20.01 -3.66
CA LEU A 129 14.28 -20.66 -4.07
C LEU A 129 13.29 -19.68 -4.73
N LYS A 130 13.11 -18.49 -4.15
CA LYS A 130 12.33 -17.42 -4.79
C LYS A 130 12.93 -17.01 -6.14
N SER A 131 14.25 -16.78 -6.22
CA SER A 131 14.93 -16.40 -7.46
C SER A 131 14.77 -17.44 -8.58
N THR A 132 14.84 -18.73 -8.24
CA THR A 132 14.60 -19.83 -9.20
C THR A 132 13.15 -19.85 -9.68
N CYS A 133 12.17 -19.57 -8.81
CA CYS A 133 10.78 -19.36 -9.24
C CYS A 133 10.63 -18.09 -10.11
N ASP A 134 11.33 -17.02 -9.73
CA ASP A 134 11.58 -15.78 -10.48
C ASP A 134 11.90 -16.05 -11.96
N GLU A 135 13.02 -16.75 -12.16
CA GLU A 135 13.64 -17.03 -13.46
C GLU A 135 12.86 -18.04 -14.29
N LEU A 136 12.47 -19.17 -13.70
CA LEU A 136 11.69 -20.22 -14.38
C LEU A 136 10.37 -19.64 -14.93
N ARG A 137 9.69 -18.79 -14.15
CA ARG A 137 8.48 -18.10 -14.60
C ARG A 137 8.74 -17.14 -15.76
N VAL A 138 9.89 -16.46 -15.81
CA VAL A 138 10.24 -15.59 -16.94
C VAL A 138 10.45 -16.42 -18.21
N LYS A 139 11.20 -17.54 -18.16
CA LYS A 139 11.39 -18.41 -19.33
C LYS A 139 10.07 -19.04 -19.81
N LEU A 140 9.21 -19.51 -18.89
CA LEU A 140 7.86 -20.01 -19.20
C LEU A 140 6.88 -18.94 -19.78
N THR A 141 7.34 -17.70 -19.98
CA THR A 141 6.57 -16.62 -20.62
C THR A 141 7.29 -15.97 -21.81
N LYS A 142 8.36 -16.60 -22.33
CA LYS A 142 9.20 -15.99 -23.39
C LYS A 142 8.75 -16.23 -24.83
N ASP A 143 8.00 -17.29 -25.14
CA ASP A 143 7.79 -17.72 -26.54
C ASP A 143 7.02 -16.72 -27.43
N ASP A 144 6.30 -15.75 -26.87
CA ASP A 144 5.61 -14.69 -27.62
C ASP A 144 6.55 -13.51 -28.04
N ALA A 145 7.86 -13.78 -28.21
CA ALA A 145 8.97 -12.80 -28.26
C ALA A 145 9.03 -11.79 -29.43
N GLU A 146 8.02 -11.70 -30.31
CA GLU A 146 7.98 -10.70 -31.40
C GLU A 146 7.10 -9.48 -31.11
N ASN A 147 6.51 -9.34 -29.91
CA ASN A 147 5.89 -8.10 -29.47
C ASN A 147 6.21 -7.78 -27.99
N ASP A 148 6.17 -6.49 -27.65
CA ASP A 148 6.54 -5.93 -26.33
C ASP A 148 5.44 -6.15 -25.26
N THR A 149 4.96 -7.39 -25.16
CA THR A 149 3.79 -7.77 -24.38
C THR A 149 4.07 -8.98 -23.49
N GLN A 150 4.04 -8.77 -22.17
CA GLN A 150 3.93 -9.84 -21.17
C GLN A 150 2.50 -10.38 -21.17
N ALA A 151 2.12 -11.05 -22.28
CA ALA A 151 0.83 -11.68 -22.48
C ALA A 151 0.69 -12.95 -21.61
N VAL A 152 -0.54 -13.46 -21.50
CA VAL A 152 -0.78 -14.79 -20.94
C VAL A 152 -0.85 -15.77 -22.12
N PRO A 153 0.02 -16.81 -22.19
CA PRO A 153 0.08 -17.74 -23.31
C PRO A 153 -1.27 -18.40 -23.59
N GLU A 154 -1.57 -18.64 -24.87
CA GLU A 154 -2.87 -19.19 -25.28
C GLU A 154 -3.13 -20.61 -24.75
N SER A 155 -2.07 -21.38 -24.45
CA SER A 155 -2.15 -22.65 -23.74
C SER A 155 -2.76 -22.49 -22.34
N ALA A 156 -2.22 -21.57 -21.54
CA ALA A 156 -2.68 -21.30 -20.19
C ALA A 156 -4.10 -20.69 -20.16
N LEU A 157 -4.48 -19.93 -21.19
CA LEU A 157 -5.83 -19.38 -21.32
C LEU A 157 -6.88 -20.45 -21.70
N LYS A 158 -6.54 -21.49 -22.47
CA LYS A 158 -7.49 -22.53 -22.94
C LYS A 158 -8.22 -23.27 -21.81
N GLN A 159 -7.63 -23.34 -20.61
CA GLN A 159 -8.26 -23.94 -19.42
C GLN A 159 -9.41 -23.09 -18.83
N PHE A 160 -9.57 -21.83 -19.26
CA PHE A 160 -10.51 -20.87 -18.67
C PHE A 160 -11.74 -20.66 -19.57
N THR A 161 -12.36 -21.76 -19.99
CA THR A 161 -13.67 -21.72 -20.63
C THR A 161 -14.74 -21.31 -19.62
N THR A 162 -15.60 -20.37 -20.02
CA THR A 162 -16.85 -20.02 -19.33
C THR A 162 -18.00 -20.54 -20.17
N SER A 163 -19.00 -21.18 -19.56
CA SER A 163 -20.17 -21.68 -20.30
C SER A 163 -20.93 -20.53 -20.95
N ASP A 164 -20.92 -20.47 -22.28
CA ASP A 164 -21.65 -19.46 -23.04
C ASP A 164 -23.15 -19.80 -23.05
N ILE A 165 -23.93 -19.03 -22.30
CA ILE A 165 -25.40 -19.15 -22.22
C ILE A 165 -26.13 -18.03 -22.98
N SER A 166 -25.45 -17.26 -23.83
CA SER A 166 -26.06 -16.20 -24.65
C SER A 166 -27.20 -16.67 -25.56
N ALA A 167 -27.11 -17.92 -26.06
CA ALA A 167 -28.11 -18.53 -26.92
C ALA A 167 -29.52 -18.51 -26.29
N TYR A 168 -29.62 -18.68 -24.97
CA TYR A 168 -30.91 -18.63 -24.27
C TYR A 168 -31.48 -17.20 -24.27
N PHE A 169 -30.67 -16.17 -24.05
CA PHE A 169 -31.16 -14.79 -23.89
C PHE A 169 -31.68 -14.18 -25.19
N ASN A 170 -31.08 -14.59 -26.31
CA ASN A 170 -31.48 -14.16 -27.65
C ASN A 170 -32.85 -14.72 -28.06
N ASN A 171 -33.37 -15.74 -27.36
CA ASN A 171 -34.69 -16.34 -27.59
C ASN A 171 -35.79 -15.70 -26.71
N GLY A 172 -35.72 -14.39 -26.50
CA GLY A 172 -36.81 -13.63 -25.85
C GLY A 172 -36.93 -13.76 -24.33
N VAL A 173 -35.96 -14.37 -23.64
CA VAL A 173 -35.90 -14.42 -22.15
C VAL A 173 -36.12 -13.03 -21.54
N PHE A 174 -35.49 -12.00 -22.10
CA PHE A 174 -35.65 -10.62 -21.60
C PHE A 174 -37.06 -10.05 -21.85
N ASN A 175 -37.72 -10.38 -22.96
CA ASN A 175 -39.10 -9.97 -23.23
C ASN A 175 -40.09 -10.69 -22.28
N ALA A 176 -39.81 -11.94 -21.90
CA ALA A 176 -40.59 -12.65 -20.90
C ALA A 176 -40.35 -12.09 -19.47
N LEU A 177 -39.11 -11.69 -19.14
CA LEU A 177 -38.80 -11.00 -17.89
C LEU A 177 -39.49 -9.64 -17.84
N GLU A 178 -39.55 -8.96 -18.98
CA GLU A 178 -40.29 -7.70 -19.17
C GLU A 178 -41.78 -7.93 -18.88
N LEU A 179 -42.40 -8.96 -19.46
CA LEU A 179 -43.81 -9.27 -19.21
C LEU A 179 -44.11 -9.53 -17.72
N ILE A 180 -43.37 -10.43 -17.05
CA ILE A 180 -43.67 -10.81 -15.66
C ILE A 180 -43.27 -9.74 -14.62
N SER A 181 -42.42 -8.78 -14.99
CA SER A 181 -42.05 -7.64 -14.13
C SER A 181 -43.00 -6.45 -14.22
N LYS A 182 -43.95 -6.44 -15.17
CA LYS A 182 -45.05 -5.47 -15.13
C LYS A 182 -45.92 -5.75 -13.92
N CYS A 183 -46.27 -4.70 -13.18
CA CYS A 183 -47.20 -4.82 -12.07
C CYS A 183 -48.60 -5.18 -12.58
N ASN A 184 -49.33 -5.96 -11.81
CA ASN A 184 -50.79 -6.03 -11.89
C ASN A 184 -51.37 -5.31 -10.66
N PRO A 185 -51.97 -4.11 -10.80
CA PRO A 185 -52.52 -3.37 -9.66
C PRO A 185 -53.62 -4.12 -8.88
N GLU A 186 -54.31 -5.07 -9.52
CA GLU A 186 -55.34 -5.90 -8.88
C GLU A 186 -54.75 -6.99 -7.95
N SER A 187 -53.44 -7.25 -8.03
CA SER A 187 -52.72 -8.25 -7.21
C SER A 187 -52.09 -7.65 -5.94
N HIS A 188 -52.39 -6.40 -5.57
CA HIS A 188 -51.81 -5.71 -4.41
C HIS A 188 -52.91 -5.16 -3.49
N GLU A 189 -52.78 -5.32 -2.17
CA GLU A 189 -53.74 -4.78 -1.19
C GLU A 189 -53.73 -3.23 -1.13
N ASN A 190 -52.63 -2.61 -1.59
CA ASN A 190 -52.48 -1.16 -1.68
C ASN A 190 -52.15 -0.78 -3.14
N ALA A 191 -52.69 0.36 -3.61
CA ALA A 191 -52.52 0.80 -4.99
C ALA A 191 -51.04 1.05 -5.34
N ALA A 192 -50.46 0.19 -6.18
CA ALA A 192 -49.06 0.28 -6.58
C ALA A 192 -48.81 1.51 -7.48
N GLU A 193 -48.01 2.48 -7.00
CA GLU A 193 -47.59 3.67 -7.76
C GLU A 193 -46.67 3.37 -8.96
N HIS A 194 -46.37 2.10 -9.24
CA HIS A 194 -45.35 1.69 -10.20
C HIS A 194 -45.92 0.73 -11.24
N VAL A 195 -45.79 1.11 -12.52
CA VAL A 195 -46.17 0.27 -13.68
C VAL A 195 -45.33 -1.01 -13.77
N TRP A 196 -44.17 -1.05 -13.09
CA TRP A 196 -43.20 -2.14 -13.13
C TRP A 196 -42.61 -2.38 -11.74
N HIS A 197 -42.41 -3.64 -11.38
CA HIS A 197 -41.59 -4.01 -10.23
C HIS A 197 -40.11 -3.75 -10.51
N PRO A 198 -39.41 -2.98 -9.67
CA PRO A 198 -37.97 -2.80 -9.80
C PRO A 198 -37.22 -4.13 -9.72
N ALA A 199 -36.50 -4.47 -10.78
CA ALA A 199 -35.69 -5.68 -10.83
C ALA A 199 -34.20 -5.37 -11.13
N ARG A 200 -33.32 -6.29 -10.69
CA ARG A 200 -31.86 -6.16 -10.78
C ARG A 200 -31.19 -7.48 -11.15
N LEU A 201 -30.56 -7.53 -12.31
CA LEU A 201 -29.84 -8.69 -12.83
C LEU A 201 -28.41 -8.74 -12.29
N CYS A 202 -28.01 -9.87 -11.71
CA CYS A 202 -26.69 -10.11 -11.09
C CYS A 202 -25.59 -10.43 -12.12
N PHE A 203 -24.37 -9.92 -11.91
CA PHE A 203 -23.19 -10.19 -12.75
C PHE A 203 -22.30 -11.34 -12.29
N ASP A 204 -22.42 -11.79 -11.04
CA ASP A 204 -21.60 -12.89 -10.50
C ASP A 204 -21.82 -14.23 -11.23
N ASP A 205 -20.81 -15.09 -11.12
CA ASP A 205 -20.79 -16.44 -11.68
C ASP A 205 -21.52 -17.40 -10.71
N THR A 206 -22.57 -18.09 -11.18
CA THR A 206 -23.18 -19.22 -10.47
C THR A 206 -23.50 -20.33 -11.47
N GLU A 207 -23.27 -21.58 -11.07
CA GLU A 207 -23.29 -22.76 -11.96
C GLU A 207 -24.67 -23.10 -12.54
N VAL A 208 -25.73 -22.38 -12.16
CA VAL A 208 -27.13 -22.78 -12.38
C VAL A 208 -28.02 -21.68 -13.04
N GLY A 209 -27.48 -20.52 -13.45
CA GLY A 209 -28.17 -19.56 -14.34
C GLY A 209 -28.20 -18.08 -13.92
N ILE A 210 -29.19 -17.30 -14.36
CA ILE A 210 -29.29 -15.86 -14.01
C ILE A 210 -29.90 -15.70 -12.62
N ARG A 211 -29.21 -15.02 -11.69
CA ARG A 211 -29.84 -14.47 -10.47
C ARG A 211 -30.43 -13.08 -10.73
N ILE A 212 -31.68 -12.87 -10.31
CA ILE A 212 -32.42 -11.62 -10.43
C ILE A 212 -33.00 -11.27 -9.07
N LEU A 213 -32.81 -10.04 -8.62
CA LEU A 213 -33.52 -9.49 -7.45
C LEU A 213 -34.74 -8.72 -7.95
N VAL A 214 -35.89 -8.85 -7.29
CA VAL A 214 -37.11 -8.08 -7.59
C VAL A 214 -37.64 -7.47 -6.30
N SER A 215 -38.25 -6.28 -6.37
CA SER A 215 -38.85 -5.60 -5.22
C SER A 215 -40.20 -4.98 -5.58
N ALA A 216 -41.01 -4.66 -4.58
CA ALA A 216 -42.23 -3.88 -4.74
C ALA A 216 -41.93 -2.38 -5.03
N SER A 217 -40.88 -1.80 -4.42
CA SER A 217 -40.56 -0.37 -4.52
C SER A 217 -39.04 -0.12 -4.51
N THR A 218 -38.59 0.90 -5.25
CA THR A 218 -37.16 1.27 -5.26
C THR A 218 -36.67 1.87 -3.95
N GLU A 219 -37.56 2.41 -3.10
CA GLU A 219 -37.16 3.21 -1.93
C GLU A 219 -37.30 2.45 -0.62
N THR A 220 -38.42 1.74 -0.43
CA THR A 220 -38.79 1.09 0.83
C THR A 220 -38.94 -0.44 0.73
N GLY A 221 -39.00 -0.99 -0.48
CA GLY A 221 -39.26 -2.41 -0.69
C GLY A 221 -38.07 -3.31 -0.37
N ASP A 222 -38.37 -4.50 0.17
CA ASP A 222 -37.42 -5.60 0.32
C ASP A 222 -37.13 -6.29 -1.02
N TRP A 223 -36.00 -6.99 -1.11
CA TRP A 223 -35.52 -7.60 -2.36
C TRP A 223 -35.65 -9.13 -2.32
N GLN A 224 -36.59 -9.66 -3.09
CA GLN A 224 -36.84 -11.09 -3.27
C GLN A 224 -35.90 -11.66 -4.36
N GLU A 225 -35.20 -12.76 -4.06
CA GLU A 225 -34.25 -13.41 -4.98
C GLU A 225 -34.95 -14.47 -5.86
N PHE A 226 -34.79 -14.33 -7.18
CA PHE A 226 -35.17 -15.31 -8.18
C PHE A 226 -33.94 -15.82 -8.93
N CYS A 227 -33.98 -17.06 -9.41
CA CYS A 227 -32.92 -17.63 -10.25
C CYS A 227 -33.49 -18.42 -11.44
N VAL A 228 -33.18 -17.96 -12.66
CA VAL A 228 -33.59 -18.61 -13.91
C VAL A 228 -32.59 -19.71 -14.28
N ARG A 229 -33.04 -20.97 -14.27
CA ARG A 229 -32.27 -22.14 -14.72
C ARG A 229 -32.52 -22.44 -16.20
N PHE A 230 -31.48 -22.93 -16.89
CA PHE A 230 -31.49 -23.28 -18.32
C PHE A 230 -31.18 -24.77 -18.60
N GLN A 231 -31.30 -25.64 -17.59
CA GLN A 231 -31.05 -27.06 -17.79
C GLN A 231 -32.16 -27.71 -18.64
N PRO A 232 -31.81 -28.55 -19.64
CA PRO A 232 -32.77 -29.41 -20.31
C PRO A 232 -33.21 -30.56 -19.40
N GLU A 233 -34.34 -31.20 -19.73
CA GLU A 233 -34.86 -32.37 -19.03
C GLU A 233 -33.96 -33.60 -19.23
N SER A 234 -32.95 -33.78 -18.37
CA SER A 234 -32.20 -35.04 -18.26
C SER A 234 -33.11 -36.11 -17.65
N PRO A 235 -33.38 -37.25 -18.32
CA PRO A 235 -34.24 -38.31 -17.76
C PRO A 235 -33.60 -39.10 -16.61
N ARG A 236 -32.39 -38.73 -16.17
CA ARG A 236 -31.58 -39.45 -15.18
C ARG A 236 -30.83 -38.48 -14.27
N ASP A 237 -31.57 -37.78 -13.43
CA ASP A 237 -31.18 -37.60 -12.02
C ASP A 237 -32.41 -37.33 -11.15
N HIS A 238 -32.30 -37.72 -9.88
CA HIS A 238 -33.36 -37.98 -8.91
C HIS A 238 -34.57 -37.02 -8.87
N HIS A 239 -35.77 -37.61 -9.07
CA HIS A 239 -37.08 -37.25 -8.47
C HIS A 239 -37.18 -35.85 -7.81
N TRP A 240 -37.39 -34.80 -8.61
CA TRP A 240 -37.87 -33.53 -8.09
C TRP A 240 -39.41 -33.58 -7.93
N PRO A 241 -39.99 -33.22 -6.77
CA PRO A 241 -41.43 -33.08 -6.62
C PRO A 241 -41.93 -31.89 -7.47
N VAL A 242 -42.42 -32.18 -8.68
CA VAL A 242 -43.10 -31.17 -9.50
C VAL A 242 -44.40 -30.81 -8.78
N LEU A 243 -44.44 -29.62 -8.17
CA LEU A 243 -45.68 -29.02 -7.70
C LEU A 243 -46.68 -28.98 -8.86
N LYS A 244 -47.72 -29.82 -8.77
CA LYS A 244 -48.89 -29.71 -9.63
C LYS A 244 -49.55 -28.36 -9.34
N HIS A 245 -49.88 -27.62 -10.39
CA HIS A 245 -50.53 -26.31 -10.34
C HIS A 245 -49.62 -25.13 -9.91
N VAL A 246 -48.61 -24.84 -10.74
CA VAL A 246 -48.36 -23.44 -11.13
C VAL A 246 -48.34 -23.38 -12.67
N GLY A 247 -49.01 -22.39 -13.23
CA GLY A 247 -49.11 -22.17 -14.69
C GLY A 247 -47.84 -21.56 -15.29
N ILE A 248 -47.97 -21.06 -16.52
CA ILE A 248 -47.06 -20.08 -17.07
C ILE A 248 -47.26 -18.77 -16.31
N LEU A 249 -46.18 -18.05 -16.01
CA LEU A 249 -46.25 -16.71 -15.42
C LEU A 249 -46.60 -15.67 -16.50
N GLU A 250 -47.70 -14.97 -16.27
CA GLU A 250 -48.22 -13.88 -17.11
C GLU A 250 -47.80 -12.51 -16.54
N GLN A 251 -48.40 -11.41 -17.02
CA GLN A 251 -48.21 -10.09 -16.42
C GLN A 251 -48.63 -10.12 -14.93
N GLY A 252 -47.84 -9.47 -14.06
CA GLY A 252 -48.02 -9.55 -12.61
C GLY A 252 -47.44 -10.82 -11.99
N GLY A 253 -46.73 -11.67 -12.73
CA GLY A 253 -46.16 -12.93 -12.23
C GLY A 253 -45.17 -12.83 -11.06
N PHE A 254 -44.78 -11.63 -10.64
CA PHE A 254 -44.05 -11.38 -9.40
C PHE A 254 -44.88 -10.78 -8.25
N CYS A 255 -46.09 -10.25 -8.49
CA CYS A 255 -46.90 -9.57 -7.46
C CYS A 255 -47.11 -10.43 -6.22
N ASP A 256 -47.70 -11.62 -6.41
CA ASP A 256 -47.98 -12.63 -5.36
C ASP A 256 -46.74 -13.03 -4.56
N PHE A 257 -45.53 -12.91 -5.12
CA PHE A 257 -44.28 -13.28 -4.46
C PHE A 257 -43.71 -12.16 -3.60
N LEU A 258 -44.05 -10.91 -3.92
CA LEU A 258 -43.61 -9.72 -3.19
C LEU A 258 -44.48 -9.49 -1.95
N GLU A 259 -45.80 -9.64 -2.08
CA GLU A 259 -46.74 -9.58 -0.94
C GLU A 259 -46.50 -10.68 0.12
N ARG A 260 -45.81 -11.77 -0.25
CA ARG A 260 -45.58 -12.94 0.61
C ARG A 260 -44.22 -12.98 1.31
N GLU A 261 -43.36 -11.98 1.08
CA GLU A 261 -42.02 -11.82 1.70
C GLU A 261 -41.24 -13.14 1.92
N LEU A 262 -41.13 -14.00 0.90
CA LEU A 262 -40.73 -15.41 1.09
C LEU A 262 -39.31 -15.62 1.65
N THR A 263 -38.40 -14.64 1.52
CA THR A 263 -36.99 -14.67 1.98
C THR A 263 -36.15 -15.89 1.52
N ALA A 264 -36.59 -16.57 0.47
CA ALA A 264 -35.95 -17.77 -0.09
C ALA A 264 -35.75 -17.61 -1.60
N ARG A 265 -34.66 -18.15 -2.15
CA ARG A 265 -34.35 -18.12 -3.60
C ARG A 265 -35.36 -18.97 -4.36
N VAL A 266 -36.28 -18.32 -5.07
CA VAL A 266 -37.26 -18.97 -5.95
C VAL A 266 -36.60 -19.32 -7.28
N PHE A 267 -36.84 -20.52 -7.80
CA PHE A 267 -36.30 -20.94 -9.09
C PHE A 267 -37.33 -20.86 -10.20
N LEU A 268 -36.90 -20.32 -11.35
CA LEU A 268 -37.67 -20.23 -12.58
C LEU A 268 -37.03 -21.12 -13.66
N SER A 269 -37.85 -21.74 -14.49
CA SER A 269 -37.46 -22.35 -15.76
C SER A 269 -38.02 -21.49 -16.89
N PHE A 270 -37.21 -21.20 -17.89
CA PHE A 270 -37.65 -20.54 -19.12
C PHE A 270 -38.04 -21.58 -20.17
N LEU A 271 -39.26 -21.46 -20.71
CA LEU A 271 -39.75 -22.23 -21.84
C LEU A 271 -39.81 -21.32 -23.06
N ASP A 272 -39.02 -21.63 -24.09
CA ASP A 272 -38.98 -20.87 -25.34
C ASP A 272 -40.38 -20.77 -25.98
N GLY A 273 -40.69 -19.60 -26.51
CA GLY A 273 -42.02 -19.21 -27.01
C GLY A 273 -43.16 -19.23 -25.97
N ARG A 274 -42.93 -19.59 -24.70
CA ARG A 274 -43.97 -19.78 -23.68
C ARG A 274 -43.77 -19.02 -22.37
N GLY A 275 -42.58 -18.51 -22.08
CA GLY A 275 -42.31 -17.70 -20.87
C GLY A 275 -41.84 -18.53 -19.68
N PHE A 276 -42.16 -18.10 -18.45
CA PHE A 276 -41.59 -18.66 -17.22
C PHE A 276 -42.52 -19.62 -16.48
N LYS A 277 -41.93 -20.60 -15.80
CA LYS A 277 -42.60 -21.48 -14.83
C LYS A 277 -41.73 -21.62 -13.57
N ILE A 278 -42.37 -21.71 -12.39
CA ILE A 278 -41.69 -21.92 -11.10
C ILE A 278 -41.31 -23.39 -10.88
N LEU A 279 -40.19 -23.61 -10.18
CA LEU A 279 -39.68 -24.93 -9.76
C LEU A 279 -39.86 -25.14 -8.24
N GLY A 280 -40.16 -26.37 -7.83
CA GLY A 280 -40.90 -26.68 -6.60
C GLY A 280 -40.19 -26.59 -5.24
N GLU A 281 -38.88 -26.39 -5.18
CA GLU A 281 -38.14 -26.25 -3.91
C GLU A 281 -37.30 -24.96 -3.94
N PRO A 282 -37.60 -23.95 -3.11
CA PRO A 282 -36.77 -22.77 -2.97
C PRO A 282 -35.56 -23.08 -2.06
N LEU A 283 -34.41 -22.46 -2.33
CA LEU A 283 -33.22 -22.58 -1.46
C LEU A 283 -33.07 -21.37 -0.55
N GLN A 284 -32.32 -21.52 0.55
CA GLN A 284 -31.98 -20.40 1.42
C GLN A 284 -31.18 -19.32 0.63
N VAL A 285 -31.55 -18.05 0.80
CA VAL A 285 -30.80 -16.94 0.17
C VAL A 285 -29.37 -16.86 0.71
N GLN A 286 -28.43 -16.52 -0.16
CA GLN A 286 -27.00 -16.40 0.22
C GLN A 286 -26.74 -15.15 1.08
N GLN A 287 -27.59 -14.12 0.95
CA GLN A 287 -27.52 -12.84 1.64
C GLN A 287 -28.93 -12.33 1.94
N MET A 288 -29.13 -11.74 3.12
CA MET A 288 -30.32 -10.93 3.41
C MET A 288 -30.00 -9.49 3.01
N LEU A 289 -30.68 -8.96 1.99
CA LEU A 289 -30.40 -7.63 1.46
C LEU A 289 -31.23 -6.53 2.16
N GLN A 290 -30.67 -5.33 2.26
CA GLN A 290 -31.36 -4.17 2.78
C GLN A 290 -32.32 -3.59 1.72
N ALA A 291 -33.50 -3.17 2.18
CA ALA A 291 -34.47 -2.47 1.36
C ALA A 291 -33.91 -1.22 0.67
N GLY A 292 -34.51 -0.85 -0.46
CA GLY A 292 -34.25 0.40 -1.17
C GLY A 292 -33.12 0.37 -2.21
N ARG A 293 -32.69 1.57 -2.66
CA ARG A 293 -31.93 1.76 -3.92
C ARG A 293 -30.50 1.23 -3.98
N GLY A 294 -29.87 0.84 -2.86
CA GLY A 294 -28.46 0.42 -2.84
C GLY A 294 -27.47 1.55 -3.19
N GLN A 295 -26.31 1.21 -3.76
CA GLN A 295 -25.27 2.17 -4.18
C GLN A 295 -24.90 1.93 -5.66
N SER A 296 -24.70 2.99 -6.46
CA SER A 296 -24.14 2.85 -7.81
C SER A 296 -22.61 2.66 -7.78
N LEU A 297 -22.01 2.12 -8.83
CA LEU A 297 -20.54 1.96 -8.93
C LEU A 297 -19.80 3.30 -8.75
N ALA A 298 -20.32 4.40 -9.31
CA ALA A 298 -19.81 5.75 -9.10
C ALA A 298 -19.84 6.16 -7.62
N ALA A 299 -20.92 5.80 -6.91
CA ALA A 299 -21.04 6.01 -5.48
C ALA A 299 -20.09 5.10 -4.69
N VAL A 300 -19.84 3.87 -5.15
CA VAL A 300 -18.90 2.91 -4.55
C VAL A 300 -17.45 3.36 -4.70
N LEU A 301 -16.99 3.67 -5.91
CA LEU A 301 -15.64 4.21 -6.17
C LEU A 301 -15.34 5.46 -5.34
N ARG A 302 -16.35 6.33 -5.13
CA ARG A 302 -16.23 7.49 -4.25
C ARG A 302 -16.15 7.11 -2.76
N GLN A 303 -17.00 6.20 -2.28
CA GLN A 303 -17.24 5.95 -0.84
C GLN A 303 -16.56 4.72 -0.25
N TYR A 304 -15.96 3.83 -1.03
CA TYR A 304 -15.39 2.56 -0.57
C TYR A 304 -13.97 2.37 -1.10
N ASP A 305 -13.12 1.74 -0.30
CA ASP A 305 -11.77 1.38 -0.70
C ASP A 305 -11.76 0.05 -1.46
N LEU A 306 -11.11 0.02 -2.63
CA LEU A 306 -11.05 -1.15 -3.53
C LEU A 306 -9.59 -1.60 -3.65
N LYS A 307 -9.27 -2.74 -3.04
CA LYS A 307 -7.91 -3.32 -3.07
C LYS A 307 -7.63 -3.98 -4.42
N PRO A 308 -6.39 -4.33 -4.74
CA PRO A 308 -6.04 -4.96 -6.03
C PRO A 308 -6.86 -6.22 -6.35
N LYS A 309 -7.17 -7.03 -5.33
CA LYS A 309 -8.09 -8.19 -5.45
C LYS A 309 -9.49 -7.74 -5.87
N ASP A 310 -10.04 -6.72 -5.21
CA ASP A 310 -11.42 -6.25 -5.43
C ASP A 310 -11.57 -5.63 -6.83
N LYS A 311 -10.56 -4.86 -7.28
CA LYS A 311 -10.49 -4.33 -8.64
C LYS A 311 -10.52 -5.44 -9.70
N VAL A 312 -9.68 -6.48 -9.56
CA VAL A 312 -9.65 -7.63 -10.49
C VAL A 312 -10.96 -8.45 -10.41
N SER A 313 -11.46 -8.71 -9.21
CA SER A 313 -12.73 -9.40 -8.95
C SER A 313 -13.89 -8.75 -9.70
N LEU A 314 -14.10 -7.45 -9.48
CA LEU A 314 -15.21 -6.69 -10.05
C LEU A 314 -15.07 -6.53 -11.57
N ALA A 315 -13.86 -6.25 -12.06
CA ALA A 315 -13.57 -6.14 -13.49
C ALA A 315 -13.82 -7.47 -14.23
N SER A 316 -13.42 -8.60 -13.65
CA SER A 316 -13.67 -9.92 -14.22
C SER A 316 -15.18 -10.23 -14.29
N ALA A 317 -15.92 -9.96 -13.21
CA ALA A 317 -17.37 -10.15 -13.18
C ALA A 317 -18.11 -9.28 -14.21
N ILE A 318 -17.78 -7.98 -14.28
CA ILE A 318 -18.37 -7.04 -15.25
C ILE A 318 -18.00 -7.43 -16.69
N ALA A 319 -16.73 -7.72 -16.99
CA ALA A 319 -16.32 -8.10 -18.35
C ALA A 319 -16.99 -9.42 -18.79
N ARG A 320 -17.09 -10.42 -17.91
CA ARG A 320 -17.80 -11.69 -18.17
C ARG A 320 -19.28 -11.45 -18.46
N ALA A 321 -19.98 -10.68 -17.62
CA ALA A 321 -21.38 -10.35 -17.85
C ALA A 321 -21.56 -9.55 -19.16
N TYR A 322 -20.74 -8.54 -19.39
CA TYR A 322 -20.81 -7.72 -20.61
C TYR A 322 -20.63 -8.54 -21.88
N TRP A 323 -19.69 -9.50 -21.89
CA TRP A 323 -19.54 -10.48 -22.97
C TRP A 323 -20.77 -11.38 -23.12
N GLN A 324 -21.24 -11.98 -22.02
CA GLN A 324 -22.33 -12.95 -22.01
C GLN A 324 -23.63 -12.39 -22.60
N TYR A 325 -23.84 -11.07 -22.49
CA TYR A 325 -25.04 -10.38 -22.96
C TYR A 325 -24.79 -9.42 -24.14
N TYR A 326 -23.59 -9.39 -24.74
CA TYR A 326 -23.15 -8.38 -25.71
C TYR A 326 -24.01 -8.30 -26.99
N ASP A 327 -24.55 -9.43 -27.44
CA ASP A 327 -25.43 -9.56 -28.61
C ASP A 327 -26.93 -9.52 -28.27
N SER A 328 -27.28 -9.34 -26.99
CA SER A 328 -28.66 -9.36 -26.49
C SER A 328 -29.26 -7.96 -26.25
N ASP A 329 -30.56 -7.93 -25.96
CA ASP A 329 -31.32 -6.73 -25.58
C ASP A 329 -30.83 -6.02 -24.31
N LEU A 330 -29.98 -6.65 -23.48
CA LEU A 330 -29.35 -6.02 -22.32
C LEU A 330 -28.44 -4.82 -22.71
N MET A 331 -28.07 -4.73 -24.00
CA MET A 331 -27.31 -3.63 -24.58
C MET A 331 -28.20 -2.50 -25.16
N ARG A 332 -29.52 -2.55 -24.95
CA ARG A 332 -30.40 -1.38 -25.13
C ARG A 332 -30.00 -0.27 -24.14
N THR A 333 -29.70 -0.63 -22.88
CA THR A 333 -29.08 0.25 -21.86
C THR A 333 -27.59 0.46 -22.12
N ARG A 334 -27.11 1.70 -21.88
CA ARG A 334 -25.68 2.01 -21.82
C ARG A 334 -25.13 1.70 -20.43
N TRP A 335 -24.10 0.85 -20.34
CA TRP A 335 -23.48 0.48 -19.07
C TRP A 335 -22.45 1.53 -18.66
N THR A 336 -22.60 2.09 -17.46
CA THR A 336 -21.72 3.13 -16.90
C THR A 336 -21.63 2.97 -15.38
N SER A 337 -20.72 3.70 -14.74
CA SER A 337 -20.62 3.71 -13.27
C SER A 337 -21.90 4.21 -12.56
N ASP A 338 -22.82 4.90 -13.25
CA ASP A 338 -24.12 5.29 -12.68
C ASP A 338 -25.21 4.21 -12.83
N THR A 339 -25.07 3.25 -13.75
CA THR A 339 -26.10 2.24 -14.05
C THR A 339 -25.83 0.86 -13.44
N ILE A 340 -24.60 0.62 -12.96
CA ILE A 340 -24.22 -0.59 -12.21
C ILE A 340 -24.43 -0.33 -10.72
N TRP A 341 -25.04 -1.27 -10.00
CA TRP A 341 -25.48 -1.14 -8.62
C TRP A 341 -24.95 -2.27 -7.70
N PHE A 342 -24.92 -1.99 -6.40
CA PHE A 342 -24.51 -2.88 -5.32
C PHE A 342 -25.50 -2.81 -4.15
N MET A 343 -25.72 -3.94 -3.47
CA MET A 343 -26.78 -4.11 -2.47
C MET A 343 -26.21 -4.29 -1.05
N PRO A 344 -26.53 -3.42 -0.07
CA PRO A 344 -26.14 -3.62 1.33
C PRO A 344 -26.82 -4.85 1.98
N GLU A 345 -26.21 -5.44 3.00
CA GLU A 345 -26.79 -6.55 3.78
C GLU A 345 -27.55 -6.06 5.03
N LYS A 346 -28.64 -6.76 5.40
CA LYS A 346 -29.30 -6.61 6.71
C LYS A 346 -28.48 -7.25 7.84
N GLY A 347 -28.30 -6.51 8.93
CA GLY A 347 -28.33 -7.08 10.28
C GLY A 347 -27.08 -7.75 10.87
N ARG A 348 -25.97 -7.95 10.14
CA ARG A 348 -24.73 -8.50 10.76
C ARG A 348 -23.96 -7.42 11.53
N LYS A 349 -23.97 -7.49 12.87
CA LYS A 349 -23.25 -6.57 13.79
C LYS A 349 -21.76 -6.39 13.44
N THR A 350 -21.13 -7.37 12.78
CA THR A 350 -19.71 -7.37 12.37
C THR A 350 -19.42 -6.67 11.04
N ARG A 351 -20.43 -6.20 10.29
CA ARG A 351 -20.30 -5.70 8.90
C ARG A 351 -20.85 -4.29 8.65
N LYS A 352 -21.10 -3.49 9.69
CA LYS A 352 -21.89 -2.23 9.60
C LYS A 352 -21.39 -1.21 8.55
N ASP A 353 -20.10 -1.22 8.22
CA ASP A 353 -19.45 -0.33 7.24
C ASP A 353 -18.92 -1.05 5.99
N GLN A 354 -19.41 -2.27 5.71
CA GLN A 354 -19.03 -3.09 4.56
C GLN A 354 -20.16 -3.24 3.55
N LEU A 355 -19.79 -3.38 2.27
CA LEU A 355 -20.69 -3.60 1.14
C LEU A 355 -20.19 -4.83 0.35
N PRO A 356 -21.04 -5.82 0.05
CA PRO A 356 -20.66 -6.93 -0.82
C PRO A 356 -20.41 -6.40 -2.24
N LEU A 357 -19.34 -6.88 -2.88
CA LEU A 357 -18.91 -6.45 -4.22
C LEU A 357 -19.70 -7.13 -5.36
N CYS A 358 -20.92 -7.61 -5.06
CA CYS A 358 -21.81 -8.20 -6.05
C CYS A 358 -22.46 -7.08 -6.88
N ALA A 359 -22.19 -7.09 -8.19
CA ALA A 359 -22.62 -6.04 -9.11
C ALA A 359 -23.91 -6.43 -9.87
N TYR A 360 -24.79 -5.45 -10.07
CA TYR A 360 -26.11 -5.64 -10.68
C TYR A 360 -26.44 -4.55 -11.73
N LEU A 361 -27.21 -4.90 -12.76
CA LEU A 361 -27.85 -3.92 -13.67
C LEU A 361 -29.35 -3.80 -13.34
N SER A 362 -29.88 -2.57 -13.30
CA SER A 362 -31.32 -2.34 -13.06
C SER A 362 -32.17 -2.51 -14.33
N PHE A 363 -33.43 -2.90 -14.13
CA PHE A 363 -34.45 -3.22 -15.14
C PHE A 363 -35.69 -2.31 -14.98
N PRO A 364 -36.46 -1.98 -16.04
CA PRO A 364 -36.32 -2.33 -17.45
C PRO A 364 -35.08 -1.73 -18.15
N PHE A 365 -34.56 -2.41 -19.17
CA PHE A 365 -33.28 -2.09 -19.83
C PHE A 365 -33.36 -0.97 -20.89
N GLY A 366 -33.92 0.18 -20.51
CA GLY A 366 -33.99 1.37 -21.37
C GLY A 366 -34.97 1.25 -22.54
N SER A 367 -34.95 2.22 -23.46
CA SER A 367 -35.94 2.30 -24.55
C SER A 367 -35.56 1.43 -25.76
N PRO A 368 -36.47 0.56 -26.25
CA PRO A 368 -36.29 -0.16 -27.53
C PRO A 368 -36.07 0.78 -28.72
N ASN A 369 -36.56 2.03 -28.64
CA ASN A 369 -36.53 3.00 -29.73
C ASN A 369 -35.18 3.74 -29.86
N ALA A 370 -34.25 3.57 -28.90
CA ALA A 370 -32.96 4.25 -28.90
C ALA A 370 -31.82 3.37 -28.30
N PRO A 371 -31.55 2.17 -28.86
CA PRO A 371 -30.57 1.25 -28.31
C PRO A 371 -29.14 1.76 -28.48
N SER A 372 -28.24 1.36 -27.58
CA SER A 372 -26.80 1.64 -27.74
C SER A 372 -26.27 0.96 -29.00
N LYS A 373 -25.84 1.75 -29.99
CA LYS A 373 -25.23 1.26 -31.24
C LYS A 373 -24.00 0.42 -30.90
N ASP A 374 -23.71 -0.62 -31.67
CA ASP A 374 -22.50 -1.44 -31.46
C ASP A 374 -21.26 -0.78 -32.11
N ILE A 375 -21.46 -0.19 -33.30
CA ILE A 375 -20.46 0.55 -34.08
C ILE A 375 -21.04 1.88 -34.59
N PHE A 376 -20.20 2.91 -34.71
CA PHE A 376 -20.46 4.12 -35.49
C PHE A 376 -19.69 4.06 -36.82
N LEU A 377 -20.36 4.41 -37.92
CA LEU A 377 -19.74 4.50 -39.26
C LEU A 377 -19.11 5.87 -39.54
N GLU A 378 -19.29 6.84 -38.65
CA GLU A 378 -18.72 8.19 -38.76
C GLU A 378 -17.19 8.12 -38.84
N ASP A 379 -16.62 8.67 -39.92
CA ASP A 379 -15.18 8.55 -40.20
C ASP A 379 -14.33 9.45 -39.29
N LEU A 380 -14.89 10.58 -38.84
CA LEU A 380 -14.25 11.53 -37.93
C LEU A 380 -14.10 11.03 -36.48
N LEU A 381 -14.64 9.85 -36.15
CA LEU A 381 -14.51 9.25 -34.83
C LEU A 381 -13.18 8.49 -34.66
N THR A 382 -12.43 8.90 -33.64
CA THR A 382 -11.17 8.28 -33.20
C THR A 382 -11.38 6.95 -32.47
N HIS A 383 -12.56 6.72 -31.88
CA HIS A 383 -13.02 5.42 -31.40
C HIS A 383 -14.43 5.12 -31.90
N ARG A 384 -14.60 4.02 -32.63
CA ARG A 384 -15.85 3.73 -33.36
C ARG A 384 -16.74 2.64 -32.75
N CYS A 385 -16.28 1.93 -31.71
CA CYS A 385 -17.06 0.86 -31.05
C CYS A 385 -17.57 1.32 -29.67
N PRO A 386 -18.66 2.09 -29.56
CA PRO A 386 -19.13 2.65 -28.27
C PRO A 386 -19.42 1.59 -27.20
N ARG A 387 -19.99 0.42 -27.54
CA ARG A 387 -20.16 -0.67 -26.56
C ARG A 387 -18.82 -1.13 -25.96
N ILE A 388 -17.78 -1.28 -26.78
CA ILE A 388 -16.44 -1.65 -26.30
C ILE A 388 -15.77 -0.50 -25.53
N PHE A 389 -16.00 0.75 -25.96
CA PHE A 389 -15.50 1.93 -25.25
C PHE A 389 -16.07 2.04 -23.84
N ASP A 390 -17.38 1.85 -23.68
CA ASP A 390 -18.06 1.99 -22.38
C ASP A 390 -17.59 0.96 -21.35
N VAL A 391 -17.36 -0.29 -21.75
CA VAL A 391 -16.74 -1.29 -20.85
C VAL A 391 -15.24 -1.02 -20.63
N GLY A 392 -14.52 -0.47 -21.61
CA GLY A 392 -13.16 0.02 -21.42
C GLY A 392 -13.08 1.13 -20.36
N VAL A 393 -14.00 2.09 -20.39
CA VAL A 393 -14.12 3.15 -19.38
C VAL A 393 -14.50 2.56 -18.02
N LEU A 394 -15.46 1.63 -17.93
CA LEU A 394 -15.79 0.96 -16.66
C LEU A 394 -14.58 0.26 -16.02
N LEU A 395 -13.79 -0.47 -16.82
CA LEU A 395 -12.58 -1.14 -16.35
C LEU A 395 -11.51 -0.13 -15.89
N LEU A 396 -11.40 1.01 -16.59
CA LEU A 396 -10.51 2.12 -16.23
C LEU A 396 -10.94 2.82 -14.92
N GLU A 397 -12.24 3.09 -14.74
CA GLU A 397 -12.82 3.63 -13.49
C GLU A 397 -12.53 2.74 -12.29
N ILE A 398 -12.74 1.42 -12.44
CA ILE A 398 -12.42 0.41 -11.42
C ILE A 398 -10.91 0.37 -11.16
N GLY A 399 -10.10 0.40 -12.21
CA GLY A 399 -8.65 0.30 -12.14
C GLY A 399 -7.99 1.47 -11.40
N LEU A 400 -8.46 2.69 -11.66
CA LEU A 400 -8.03 3.89 -10.94
C LEU A 400 -8.65 3.94 -9.53
N GLY A 401 -9.93 3.59 -9.39
CA GLY A 401 -10.70 3.79 -8.17
C GLY A 401 -11.49 5.12 -8.15
N GLU A 402 -11.68 5.72 -9.33
CA GLU A 402 -12.30 7.04 -9.52
C GLU A 402 -13.32 7.03 -10.66
N LYS A 403 -14.29 7.95 -10.60
CA LYS A 403 -15.27 8.14 -11.67
C LYS A 403 -14.66 8.87 -12.87
N PHE A 404 -14.98 8.42 -14.08
CA PHE A 404 -14.62 9.09 -15.33
C PHE A 404 -15.33 10.45 -15.44
N LYS A 405 -14.55 11.52 -15.65
CA LYS A 405 -15.03 12.92 -15.71
C LYS A 405 -14.83 13.45 -17.14
N THR A 406 -15.89 13.96 -17.75
CA THR A 406 -15.82 14.59 -19.08
C THR A 406 -16.71 15.84 -19.14
N GLY A 407 -16.25 16.86 -19.86
CA GLY A 407 -16.99 18.10 -20.11
C GLY A 407 -18.02 17.95 -21.24
N LYS A 408 -18.99 18.86 -21.30
CA LYS A 408 -20.00 18.87 -22.38
C LYS A 408 -19.52 19.65 -23.61
N LYS A 409 -19.63 19.05 -24.80
CA LYS A 409 -19.53 19.69 -26.11
C LYS A 409 -20.92 19.78 -26.76
N ARG A 410 -21.10 20.69 -27.72
CA ARG A 410 -22.36 20.83 -28.48
C ARG A 410 -22.51 19.80 -29.59
N ASP A 411 -21.40 19.40 -30.20
CA ASP A 411 -21.34 18.35 -31.22
C ASP A 411 -21.03 16.98 -30.59
N LEU A 412 -21.69 15.94 -31.11
CA LEU A 412 -21.56 14.56 -30.67
C LEU A 412 -20.20 13.95 -31.07
N VAL A 413 -19.67 14.26 -32.25
CA VAL A 413 -18.38 13.71 -32.72
C VAL A 413 -17.25 14.26 -31.86
N ALA A 414 -17.24 15.58 -31.62
CA ALA A 414 -16.35 16.26 -30.70
C ALA A 414 -16.50 15.76 -29.25
N GLN A 415 -17.71 15.43 -28.78
CA GLN A 415 -17.92 14.84 -27.46
C GLN A 415 -17.30 13.45 -27.35
N LEU A 416 -17.52 12.58 -28.34
CA LEU A 416 -16.99 11.21 -28.36
C LEU A 416 -15.45 11.20 -28.49
N ASN A 417 -14.89 12.07 -29.35
CA ASN A 417 -13.44 12.24 -29.48
C ASN A 417 -12.81 12.82 -28.20
N LEU A 418 -13.47 13.76 -27.51
CA LEU A 418 -13.03 14.25 -26.20
C LEU A 418 -13.02 13.13 -25.15
N ASN A 419 -14.09 12.34 -25.08
CA ASN A 419 -14.17 11.20 -24.16
C ASN A 419 -13.04 10.19 -24.43
N HIS A 420 -12.78 9.87 -25.70
CA HIS A 420 -11.71 8.94 -26.06
C HIS A 420 -10.33 9.47 -25.66
N LYS A 421 -10.02 10.74 -25.94
CA LYS A 421 -8.76 11.37 -25.53
C LYS A 421 -8.56 11.33 -24.00
N ILE A 422 -9.58 11.69 -23.22
CA ILE A 422 -9.52 11.62 -21.75
C ILE A 422 -9.29 10.17 -21.29
N ALA A 423 -9.92 9.17 -21.92
CA ALA A 423 -9.71 7.76 -21.58
C ALA A 423 -8.29 7.27 -21.93
N THR A 424 -7.68 7.77 -23.02
CA THR A 424 -6.26 7.51 -23.33
C THR A 424 -5.34 8.14 -22.29
N ASP A 425 -5.59 9.39 -21.88
CA ASP A 425 -4.76 10.08 -20.89
C ASP A 425 -4.86 9.44 -19.50
N SER A 426 -6.06 9.01 -19.10
CA SER A 426 -6.25 8.24 -17.86
C SER A 426 -5.77 6.79 -17.94
N LEU A 427 -5.62 6.18 -19.13
CA LEU A 427 -4.87 4.92 -19.28
C LEU A 427 -3.38 5.15 -18.95
N ASP A 428 -2.82 6.26 -19.40
CA ASP A 428 -1.45 6.68 -19.09
C ASP A 428 -1.24 6.88 -17.57
N GLU A 429 -2.26 7.36 -16.85
CA GLU A 429 -2.30 7.42 -15.39
C GLU A 429 -2.44 6.01 -14.77
N LEU A 430 -3.31 5.17 -15.32
CA LEU A 430 -3.51 3.79 -14.86
C LEU A 430 -2.21 2.98 -14.97
N GLU A 431 -1.53 2.98 -16.11
CA GLU A 431 -0.27 2.25 -16.33
C GLU A 431 0.80 2.65 -15.30
N LYS A 432 0.88 3.95 -14.95
CA LYS A 432 1.81 4.50 -13.95
C LYS A 432 1.38 4.24 -12.49
N ALA A 433 0.10 4.01 -12.23
CA ALA A 433 -0.41 3.77 -10.88
C ALA A 433 0.11 2.44 -10.30
N THR A 434 0.55 2.48 -9.04
CA THR A 434 0.96 1.27 -8.31
C THR A 434 -0.20 0.72 -7.50
N TRP A 435 -0.47 -0.58 -7.66
CA TRP A 435 -1.50 -1.31 -6.92
C TRP A 435 -0.84 -2.13 -5.81
N ASP A 436 -0.34 -1.45 -4.76
CA ASP A 436 0.32 -2.09 -3.61
C ASP A 436 1.50 -3.02 -3.97
N GLY A 437 2.15 -2.78 -5.12
CA GLY A 437 3.21 -3.65 -5.66
C GLY A 437 2.74 -4.88 -6.45
N PHE A 438 1.45 -5.01 -6.76
CA PHE A 438 0.88 -6.13 -7.52
C PHE A 438 1.47 -6.25 -8.94
N LEU A 439 2.51 -7.08 -9.09
CA LEU A 439 3.31 -7.25 -10.31
C LEU A 439 2.48 -7.64 -11.55
N ASN A 440 1.37 -8.35 -11.37
CA ASN A 440 0.52 -8.84 -12.45
C ASN A 440 -0.52 -7.80 -12.95
N LYS A 441 -0.48 -6.56 -12.43
CA LYS A 441 -1.34 -5.44 -12.85
C LYS A 441 -1.34 -5.22 -14.38
N LYS A 442 -0.21 -5.44 -15.05
CA LYS A 442 -0.09 -5.33 -16.53
C LYS A 442 -1.13 -6.14 -17.31
N VAL A 443 -1.59 -7.28 -16.79
CA VAL A 443 -2.65 -8.10 -17.45
C VAL A 443 -3.99 -7.36 -17.45
N PHE A 444 -4.27 -6.59 -16.38
CA PHE A 444 -5.43 -5.70 -16.30
C PHE A 444 -5.23 -4.46 -17.20
N ASP A 445 -4.07 -3.81 -17.12
CA ASP A 445 -3.76 -2.62 -17.92
C ASP A 445 -3.91 -2.91 -19.42
N GLN A 446 -3.38 -4.05 -19.89
CA GLN A 446 -3.49 -4.49 -21.27
C GLN A 446 -4.95 -4.78 -21.68
N ALA A 447 -5.78 -5.30 -20.78
CA ALA A 447 -7.20 -5.53 -21.04
C ALA A 447 -7.97 -4.21 -21.21
N VAL A 448 -7.66 -3.17 -20.42
CA VAL A 448 -8.19 -1.80 -20.60
C VAL A 448 -7.69 -1.20 -21.91
N LYS A 449 -6.37 -1.24 -22.14
CA LYS A 449 -5.69 -0.74 -23.35
C LYS A 449 -6.27 -1.36 -24.62
N PHE A 450 -6.58 -2.66 -24.60
CA PHE A 450 -7.18 -3.35 -25.73
C PHE A 450 -8.58 -2.80 -26.06
N CYS A 451 -9.44 -2.57 -25.05
CA CYS A 451 -10.76 -1.97 -25.23
C CYS A 451 -10.70 -0.55 -25.82
N LEU A 452 -9.71 0.26 -25.42
CA LEU A 452 -9.59 1.66 -25.85
C LEU A 452 -9.04 1.83 -27.28
N HIS A 453 -8.76 0.74 -28.02
CA HIS A 453 -8.28 0.80 -29.40
C HIS A 453 -9.28 0.14 -30.36
N SER A 454 -10.27 0.88 -30.87
CA SER A 454 -11.34 0.29 -31.73
C SER A 454 -10.85 -0.40 -33.00
N LYS A 455 -9.62 -0.13 -33.47
CA LYS A 455 -8.98 -0.87 -34.57
C LYS A 455 -8.86 -2.37 -34.28
N ASN A 456 -8.73 -2.76 -33.01
CA ASN A 456 -8.69 -4.16 -32.58
C ASN A 456 -10.03 -4.89 -32.82
N PHE A 457 -11.12 -4.13 -33.00
CA PHE A 457 -12.50 -4.62 -33.09
C PHE A 457 -13.15 -4.36 -34.46
N ILE A 458 -12.40 -3.76 -35.40
CA ILE A 458 -12.89 -3.38 -36.73
C ILE A 458 -11.87 -3.86 -37.77
N LYS A 459 -12.26 -4.85 -38.56
CA LYS A 459 -11.49 -5.24 -39.77
C LYS A 459 -11.38 -4.04 -40.70
N ALA A 460 -10.16 -3.73 -41.15
CA ALA A 460 -9.94 -2.71 -42.16
C ALA A 460 -10.74 -3.06 -43.43
N VAL A 461 -11.62 -2.16 -43.87
CA VAL A 461 -12.32 -2.30 -45.14
C VAL A 461 -11.27 -2.30 -46.24
N LYS A 462 -11.21 -3.38 -47.03
CA LYS A 462 -10.34 -3.45 -48.21
C LYS A 462 -10.80 -2.37 -49.19
N LYS A 463 -10.02 -1.29 -49.31
CA LYS A 463 -10.27 -0.26 -50.33
C LYS A 463 -10.41 -0.96 -51.69
N PRO A 464 -11.46 -0.66 -52.49
CA PRO A 464 -11.53 -1.13 -53.86
C PRO A 464 -10.26 -0.75 -54.61
N LYS A 465 -9.75 -1.65 -55.48
CA LYS A 465 -8.71 -1.26 -56.44
C LYS A 465 -9.28 -0.14 -57.30
N ALA A 466 -8.56 0.97 -57.43
CA ALA A 466 -9.05 2.16 -58.12
C ALA A 466 -9.30 1.91 -59.62
N SER A 467 -10.53 1.54 -59.97
CA SER A 467 -11.07 1.70 -61.31
C SER A 467 -11.29 3.18 -61.61
N ARG A 468 -11.25 3.54 -62.89
CA ARG A 468 -11.25 4.94 -63.34
C ARG A 468 -12.60 5.60 -63.10
N MET A 469 -12.54 6.88 -62.70
CA MET A 469 -13.58 7.93 -62.82
C MET A 469 -15.03 7.44 -62.99
N GLY A 470 -15.71 7.27 -61.86
CA GLY A 470 -17.16 7.32 -61.74
C GLY A 470 -17.50 8.04 -60.44
N GLU A 471 -18.71 8.59 -60.31
CA GLU A 471 -19.13 9.23 -59.07
C GLU A 471 -19.15 8.21 -57.91
N LEU A 472 -18.63 8.63 -56.76
CA LEU A 472 -18.67 7.83 -55.54
C LEU A 472 -20.11 7.76 -55.03
N SER A 473 -20.82 6.73 -55.48
CA SER A 473 -22.07 6.30 -54.84
C SER A 473 -21.82 6.15 -53.33
N PRO A 474 -22.72 6.64 -52.46
CA PRO A 474 -22.55 6.49 -51.02
C PRO A 474 -22.41 5.00 -50.67
N PRO A 475 -21.56 4.64 -49.71
CA PRO A 475 -21.33 3.24 -49.36
C PRO A 475 -22.66 2.59 -48.97
N GLU A 476 -22.97 1.44 -49.57
CA GLU A 476 -24.22 0.73 -49.32
C GLU A 476 -24.38 0.44 -47.81
N PRO A 477 -25.57 0.67 -47.23
CA PRO A 477 -25.78 0.43 -45.81
C PRO A 477 -25.61 -1.06 -45.51
N MET A 478 -24.79 -1.37 -44.50
CA MET A 478 -24.55 -2.75 -44.06
C MET A 478 -25.86 -3.51 -43.86
N THR A 479 -25.92 -4.73 -44.41
CA THR A 479 -27.07 -5.62 -44.19
C THR A 479 -27.22 -5.98 -42.72
N ALA A 480 -28.44 -6.33 -42.29
CA ALA A 480 -28.70 -6.76 -40.90
C ALA A 480 -27.85 -7.98 -40.53
N GLU A 481 -27.60 -8.86 -41.50
CA GLU A 481 -26.76 -10.05 -41.40
C GLU A 481 -25.28 -9.67 -41.20
N GLU A 482 -24.77 -8.65 -41.90
CA GLU A 482 -23.41 -8.14 -41.69
C GLU A 482 -23.25 -7.44 -40.34
N GLN A 483 -24.24 -6.65 -39.93
CA GLN A 483 -24.25 -6.04 -38.61
C GLN A 483 -24.23 -7.11 -37.51
N LYS A 484 -25.08 -8.14 -37.62
CA LYS A 484 -25.13 -9.29 -36.69
C LYS A 484 -23.82 -10.09 -36.70
N ARG A 485 -23.21 -10.35 -37.86
CA ARG A 485 -21.87 -10.95 -37.96
C ARG A 485 -20.81 -10.11 -37.25
N GLY A 486 -20.83 -8.79 -37.43
CA GLY A 486 -19.90 -7.85 -36.80
C GLY A 486 -20.00 -7.83 -35.27
N VAL A 487 -21.23 -7.85 -34.72
CA VAL A 487 -21.48 -7.95 -33.26
C VAL A 487 -20.89 -9.25 -32.70
N ILE A 488 -21.17 -10.39 -33.35
CA ILE A 488 -20.66 -11.71 -32.94
C ILE A 488 -19.12 -11.76 -33.01
N GLU A 489 -18.51 -11.14 -34.01
CA GLU A 489 -17.05 -11.07 -34.13
C GLU A 489 -16.42 -10.19 -33.03
N ARG A 490 -16.95 -8.99 -32.78
CA ARG A 490 -16.49 -8.13 -31.69
C ARG A 490 -16.61 -8.80 -30.33
N ARG A 491 -17.71 -9.52 -30.10
CA ARG A 491 -17.94 -10.34 -28.90
C ARG A 491 -16.87 -11.43 -28.71
N LYS A 492 -16.48 -12.13 -29.77
CA LYS A 492 -15.40 -13.15 -29.74
C LYS A 492 -14.03 -12.54 -29.45
N ILE A 493 -13.72 -11.41 -30.07
CA ILE A 493 -12.47 -10.66 -29.83
C ILE A 493 -12.41 -10.19 -28.36
N PHE A 494 -13.50 -9.61 -27.87
CA PHE A 494 -13.62 -9.16 -26.47
C PHE A 494 -13.42 -10.29 -25.46
N TYR A 495 -13.96 -11.49 -25.75
CA TYR A 495 -13.71 -12.67 -24.91
C TYR A 495 -12.22 -13.00 -24.79
N ARG A 496 -11.54 -13.23 -25.91
CA ARG A 496 -10.13 -13.70 -25.98
C ARG A 496 -9.15 -12.71 -25.34
N HIS A 497 -9.36 -11.41 -25.52
CA HIS A 497 -8.37 -10.39 -25.15
C HIS A 497 -8.72 -9.58 -23.89
N VAL A 498 -9.94 -9.72 -23.34
CA VAL A 498 -10.38 -8.95 -22.15
C VAL A 498 -10.96 -9.88 -21.08
N VAL A 499 -11.96 -10.70 -21.41
CA VAL A 499 -12.63 -11.57 -20.42
C VAL A 499 -11.71 -12.68 -19.93
N GLN A 500 -11.09 -13.41 -20.87
CA GLN A 500 -10.30 -14.60 -20.56
C GLN A 500 -9.03 -14.27 -19.75
N PRO A 501 -8.26 -13.19 -20.03
CA PRO A 501 -7.13 -12.78 -19.19
C PRO A 501 -7.55 -12.29 -17.80
N LEU A 502 -8.66 -11.53 -17.68
CA LEU A 502 -9.16 -11.07 -16.37
C LEU A 502 -9.70 -12.24 -15.53
N ALA A 503 -10.38 -13.22 -16.15
CA ALA A 503 -10.84 -14.43 -15.47
C ALA A 503 -9.69 -15.34 -15.02
N TRP A 504 -8.64 -15.48 -15.85
CA TRP A 504 -7.39 -16.16 -15.46
C TRP A 504 -6.74 -15.46 -14.25
N LEU A 505 -6.64 -14.13 -14.28
CA LEU A 505 -6.03 -13.33 -13.21
C LEU A 505 -6.82 -13.45 -11.89
N ALA A 506 -8.15 -13.48 -11.93
CA ALA A 506 -8.99 -13.70 -10.77
C ALA A 506 -8.88 -15.14 -10.21
N ARG A 507 -9.04 -16.15 -11.08
CA ARG A 507 -9.13 -17.57 -10.68
C ARG A 507 -7.77 -18.18 -10.29
N LYS A 508 -6.68 -17.93 -11.03
CA LYS A 508 -5.32 -18.42 -10.66
C LYS A 508 -4.58 -17.44 -9.75
N GLY A 509 -4.69 -16.13 -9.99
CA GLY A 509 -3.97 -15.11 -9.19
C GLY A 509 -4.52 -14.90 -7.77
N PHE A 510 -5.84 -15.00 -7.58
CA PHE A 510 -6.49 -14.77 -6.28
C PHE A 510 -7.33 -15.96 -5.75
N LYS A 511 -7.25 -17.13 -6.41
CA LYS A 511 -7.98 -18.38 -6.07
C LYS A 511 -9.51 -18.24 -6.00
N MET A 512 -10.09 -17.23 -6.66
CA MET A 512 -11.54 -17.02 -6.63
C MET A 512 -12.31 -18.18 -7.28
N GLN A 513 -13.36 -18.61 -6.60
CA GLN A 513 -14.33 -19.58 -7.10
C GLN A 513 -15.60 -18.87 -7.60
N PRO A 514 -16.41 -19.50 -8.48
CA PRO A 514 -17.78 -19.06 -8.74
C PRO A 514 -18.57 -18.94 -7.43
N GLY A 515 -19.38 -17.88 -7.29
CA GLY A 515 -20.18 -17.61 -6.09
C GLY A 515 -19.43 -17.01 -4.88
N ASP A 516 -18.10 -16.81 -4.94
CA ASP A 516 -17.34 -16.10 -3.89
C ASP A 516 -17.74 -14.62 -3.80
N ILE A 517 -18.29 -14.19 -2.67
CA ILE A 517 -18.65 -12.78 -2.43
C ILE A 517 -17.54 -12.09 -1.63
N THR A 518 -16.89 -11.10 -2.24
CA THR A 518 -15.94 -10.17 -1.59
C THR A 518 -16.67 -8.98 -0.96
N TYR A 519 -16.03 -8.28 -0.02
CA TYR A 519 -16.64 -7.18 0.75
C TYR A 519 -15.66 -6.01 0.85
N VAL A 520 -16.05 -4.84 0.34
CA VAL A 520 -15.29 -3.60 0.44
C VAL A 520 -15.76 -2.77 1.64
N SER A 521 -14.85 -1.99 2.23
CA SER A 521 -15.13 -1.16 3.42
C SER A 521 -15.22 0.31 3.04
N LYS A 522 -16.09 1.07 3.72
CA LYS A 522 -16.24 2.51 3.46
C LYS A 522 -14.94 3.28 3.72
N LYS A 523 -14.58 4.16 2.78
CA LYS A 523 -13.66 5.29 3.04
C LYS A 523 -14.28 6.13 4.14
N ARG A 524 -13.53 6.39 5.20
CA ARG A 524 -13.98 7.20 6.33
C ARG A 524 -13.90 8.67 5.93
N ALA A 525 -15.02 9.38 6.05
CA ALA A 525 -15.00 10.84 5.96
C ALA A 525 -14.32 11.41 7.22
N GLU A 526 -13.46 12.40 7.04
CA GLU A 526 -12.86 13.13 8.15
C GLU A 526 -13.93 14.01 8.83
N PRO A 527 -14.21 13.85 10.13
CA PRO A 527 -15.13 14.75 10.85
C PRO A 527 -14.49 16.12 11.02
N GLN A 528 -15.26 17.18 10.78
CA GLN A 528 -14.84 18.54 11.08
C GLN A 528 -15.06 18.85 12.58
N THR A 529 -14.04 19.44 13.20
CA THR A 529 -14.11 20.28 14.42
C THR A 529 -14.16 19.57 15.80
N GLU A 530 -13.23 20.02 16.66
CA GLU A 530 -13.03 19.78 18.11
C GLU A 530 -12.66 18.36 18.64
N PRO A 531 -11.80 18.23 19.68
CA PRO A 531 -11.03 17.01 19.92
C PRO A 531 -11.53 16.13 21.09
N ALA A 532 -12.48 15.24 20.83
CA ALA A 532 -12.77 14.10 21.72
C ALA A 532 -11.85 12.90 21.38
N TYR A 533 -10.79 12.70 22.17
CA TYR A 533 -9.78 11.65 21.93
C TYR A 533 -10.38 10.23 21.96
N THR A 534 -10.60 9.63 20.79
CA THR A 534 -10.85 8.18 20.64
C THR A 534 -9.92 7.62 19.57
N ALA A 535 -8.85 6.94 20.00
CA ALA A 535 -7.79 6.50 19.08
C ALA A 535 -8.25 5.33 18.19
N GLN A 536 -8.14 5.51 16.87
CA GLN A 536 -8.05 4.40 15.92
C GLN A 536 -6.82 4.63 15.05
N GLN A 537 -6.08 3.55 14.78
CA GLN A 537 -4.73 3.63 14.23
C GLN A 537 -4.71 4.08 12.77
N LEU A 538 -3.85 5.06 12.49
CA LEU A 538 -3.34 5.36 11.16
C LEU A 538 -2.05 4.56 10.98
N ASP A 539 -2.06 3.54 10.12
CA ASP A 539 -0.89 2.69 9.88
C ASP A 539 0.15 3.43 9.02
N GLY A 540 1.00 4.21 9.69
CA GLY A 540 2.07 5.02 9.11
C GLY A 540 3.27 4.22 8.58
N GLU A 541 3.06 3.04 7.99
CA GLU A 541 4.11 2.20 7.40
C GLU A 541 4.23 2.40 5.87
N HIS A 542 3.15 2.76 5.17
CA HIS A 542 3.11 2.84 3.69
C HIS A 542 3.74 4.10 3.05
N LEU A 543 4.39 4.96 3.84
CA LEU A 543 4.67 6.36 3.47
C LEU A 543 5.65 6.58 2.31
N PHE A 544 6.46 5.58 1.92
CA PHE A 544 7.59 5.76 1.00
C PHE A 544 7.70 4.71 -0.12
N HIS A 545 6.58 4.12 -0.56
CA HIS A 545 6.59 3.16 -1.67
C HIS A 545 6.68 3.81 -3.07
N SER A 546 6.40 5.11 -3.20
CA SER A 546 6.54 5.87 -4.45
C SER A 546 8.00 6.13 -4.85
N ALA A 547 8.24 6.76 -6.01
CA ALA A 547 9.52 7.42 -6.27
C ALA A 547 9.72 8.58 -5.28
N ILE A 548 10.94 8.72 -4.74
CA ILE A 548 11.32 9.84 -3.87
C ILE A 548 11.66 11.01 -4.79
N VAL A 549 10.94 12.12 -4.67
CA VAL A 549 11.10 13.30 -5.54
C VAL A 549 12.11 14.25 -4.89
N PRO A 550 13.30 14.50 -5.48
CA PRO A 550 14.37 15.27 -4.84
C PRO A 550 13.95 16.62 -4.25
N LYS A 551 13.06 17.35 -4.94
CA LYS A 551 12.54 18.66 -4.50
C LYS A 551 11.66 18.63 -3.24
N MET A 552 11.20 17.46 -2.77
CA MET A 552 10.22 17.31 -1.69
C MET A 552 10.84 16.77 -0.39
N TRP A 553 12.16 16.97 -0.20
CA TRP A 553 12.90 16.35 0.90
C TRP A 553 12.37 16.76 2.29
N LEU A 554 11.94 18.02 2.46
CA LEU A 554 11.45 18.53 3.73
C LEU A 554 10.06 17.96 4.06
N GLU A 555 9.16 17.94 3.08
CA GLU A 555 7.85 17.30 3.15
C GLU A 555 7.96 15.79 3.45
N ASP A 556 8.97 15.11 2.88
CA ASP A 556 9.22 13.69 3.12
C ASP A 556 9.76 13.43 4.54
N ILE A 557 10.67 14.26 5.07
CA ILE A 557 11.09 14.17 6.49
C ILE A 557 9.89 14.45 7.41
N LYS A 558 9.06 15.45 7.08
CA LYS A 558 7.85 15.82 7.83
C LYS A 558 6.83 14.66 7.89
N LYS A 559 6.65 13.90 6.81
CA LYS A 559 5.84 12.66 6.79
C LYS A 559 6.39 11.58 7.74
N ILE A 560 7.72 11.38 7.78
CA ILE A 560 8.36 10.47 8.75
C ILE A 560 8.06 10.94 10.17
N SER A 561 8.29 12.23 10.43
CA SER A 561 8.08 12.88 11.73
C SER A 561 6.64 12.72 12.24
N GLN A 562 5.65 12.95 11.37
CA GLN A 562 4.23 12.71 11.67
C GLN A 562 3.93 11.25 12.01
N SER A 563 4.51 10.29 11.29
CA SER A 563 4.36 8.85 11.59
C SER A 563 4.95 8.48 12.95
N VAL A 564 6.15 8.97 13.25
CA VAL A 564 6.83 8.77 14.53
C VAL A 564 5.99 9.33 15.68
N GLU A 565 5.48 10.55 15.54
CA GLU A 565 4.63 11.19 16.55
C GLU A 565 3.27 10.49 16.72
N LEU A 566 2.64 10.01 15.65
CA LEU A 566 1.43 9.17 15.74
C LEU A 566 1.70 7.88 16.52
N LYS A 567 2.84 7.22 16.27
CA LYS A 567 3.24 5.99 16.97
C LYS A 567 3.54 6.25 18.46
N ARG A 568 4.23 7.35 18.79
CA ARG A 568 4.48 7.78 20.19
C ARG A 568 3.18 8.05 20.94
N ARG A 569 2.24 8.78 20.33
CA ARG A 569 0.90 9.05 20.89
C ARG A 569 0.09 7.77 21.10
N ALA A 570 0.08 6.87 20.12
CA ALA A 570 -0.59 5.57 20.23
C ALA A 570 -0.03 4.69 21.38
N LYS A 571 1.27 4.80 21.68
CA LYS A 571 1.94 4.13 22.81
C LYS A 571 2.00 4.99 24.09
N ARG A 572 1.32 6.15 24.13
CA ARG A 572 1.26 7.10 25.27
C ARG A 572 2.63 7.61 25.74
N ILE A 573 3.60 7.70 24.85
CA ILE A 573 4.95 8.19 25.15
C ILE A 573 4.94 9.72 25.09
N SER A 574 5.18 10.35 26.24
CA SER A 574 5.13 11.80 26.44
C SER A 574 6.48 12.43 26.79
N THR A 575 7.57 11.66 26.79
CA THR A 575 8.93 12.18 27.05
C THR A 575 9.34 13.14 25.92
N PRO A 576 9.56 14.43 26.18
CA PRO A 576 10.00 15.35 25.14
C PRO A 576 11.39 14.98 24.63
N ILE A 577 11.69 15.37 23.39
CA ILE A 577 13.06 15.45 22.87
C ILE A 577 13.40 16.94 22.77
N ARG A 578 14.55 17.34 23.31
CA ARG A 578 14.98 18.73 23.46
C ARG A 578 16.12 19.06 22.50
N VAL A 579 15.88 20.05 21.64
CA VAL A 579 16.88 20.59 20.71
C VAL A 579 17.25 22.02 21.12
N ALA A 580 18.52 22.24 21.41
CA ALA A 580 19.07 23.56 21.67
C ALA A 580 19.72 24.15 20.42
N ILE A 581 19.29 25.36 20.10
CA ILE A 581 19.73 26.15 18.95
C ILE A 581 20.58 27.30 19.50
N LEU A 582 21.87 27.26 19.21
CA LEU A 582 22.81 28.32 19.54
C LEU A 582 23.04 29.10 18.25
N ASP A 583 22.57 30.35 18.16
CA ASP A 583 22.63 31.15 16.92
C ASP A 583 22.35 32.66 17.18
N THR A 584 21.88 33.40 16.17
CA THR A 584 21.66 34.87 16.21
C THR A 584 20.36 35.32 16.90
N GLY A 585 19.48 34.37 17.28
CA GLY A 585 18.26 34.62 18.05
C GLY A 585 17.03 33.87 17.54
N LEU A 586 15.85 34.38 17.91
CA LEU A 586 14.57 33.99 17.33
C LEU A 586 13.63 35.20 17.20
N ASN A 587 13.14 35.47 15.99
CA ASN A 587 12.01 36.37 15.74
C ASN A 587 10.70 35.57 15.70
N MET A 588 9.82 35.80 16.67
CA MET A 588 8.53 35.12 16.78
C MET A 588 7.38 35.84 16.08
N ASP A 589 7.62 36.96 15.36
CA ASP A 589 6.55 37.81 14.81
C ASP A 589 6.39 37.72 13.29
N LEU A 590 7.18 36.86 12.63
CA LEU A 590 6.94 36.40 11.26
C LEU A 590 5.50 35.88 11.09
N PRO A 591 4.85 36.06 9.91
CA PRO A 591 3.47 35.66 9.66
C PRO A 591 3.15 34.21 10.06
N ILE A 592 4.08 33.29 9.78
CA ILE A 592 3.93 31.86 10.07
C ILE A 592 3.68 31.55 11.56
N PHE A 593 4.20 32.36 12.48
CA PHE A 593 3.96 32.19 13.93
C PHE A 593 2.60 32.76 14.39
N LYS A 594 1.96 33.60 13.57
CA LYS A 594 0.59 34.09 13.76
C LYS A 594 -0.42 33.11 13.16
N GLU A 595 -0.12 32.57 11.98
CA GLU A 595 -0.89 31.50 11.31
C GLU A 595 -0.85 30.18 12.08
N ARG A 596 0.31 29.81 12.62
CA ARG A 596 0.54 28.56 13.36
C ARG A 596 1.00 28.85 14.79
N PRO A 597 0.12 29.35 15.68
CA PRO A 597 0.48 29.69 17.07
C PRO A 597 0.97 28.47 17.89
N GLY A 598 0.71 27.24 17.42
CA GLY A 598 1.31 26.02 17.96
C GLY A 598 2.85 26.02 17.90
N LEU A 599 3.47 26.66 16.91
CA LEU A 599 4.93 26.76 16.81
C LEU A 599 5.55 27.54 17.98
N LYS A 600 4.87 28.60 18.47
CA LYS A 600 5.31 29.33 19.68
C LYS A 600 5.28 28.46 20.95
N ARG A 601 4.52 27.35 20.96
CA ARG A 601 4.46 26.40 22.09
C ARG A 601 5.60 25.36 22.10
N ALA A 602 6.34 25.22 20.99
CA ALA A 602 7.51 24.35 20.91
C ALA A 602 8.72 24.97 21.63
N ILE A 603 8.86 26.30 21.59
CA ILE A 603 9.85 27.04 22.38
C ILE A 603 9.53 26.85 23.87
N LYS A 604 10.48 26.31 24.64
CA LYS A 604 10.33 26.07 26.09
C LYS A 604 11.14 27.01 26.96
N ASP A 605 12.36 27.31 26.53
CA ASP A 605 13.26 28.21 27.25
C ASP A 605 14.09 29.02 26.23
N ARG A 606 14.56 30.19 26.66
CA ARG A 606 15.37 31.07 25.83
C ARG A 606 16.28 31.95 26.68
N VAL A 607 17.53 32.10 26.24
CA VAL A 607 18.53 32.95 26.90
C VAL A 607 19.20 33.86 25.87
N ASP A 608 19.38 35.13 26.23
CA ASP A 608 20.09 36.10 25.40
C ASP A 608 21.41 36.50 26.08
N TYR A 609 22.53 36.11 25.48
CA TYR A 609 23.88 36.48 25.95
C TYR A 609 24.42 37.72 25.24
N VAL A 610 23.68 38.25 24.26
CA VAL A 610 24.00 39.47 23.51
C VAL A 610 23.36 40.69 24.16
N ASP A 611 22.16 40.51 24.71
CA ASP A 611 21.47 41.47 25.57
C ASP A 611 20.76 40.75 26.74
N PRO A 612 21.48 40.46 27.84
CA PRO A 612 20.91 39.85 29.04
C PRO A 612 19.85 40.70 29.76
N GLY A 613 19.67 41.97 29.37
CA GLY A 613 18.62 42.85 29.89
C GLY A 613 17.29 42.78 29.10
N ALA A 614 17.28 42.13 27.93
CA ALA A 614 16.12 42.09 27.06
C ALA A 614 14.96 41.25 27.64
N SER A 615 13.80 41.88 27.85
CA SER A 615 12.57 41.18 28.29
C SER A 615 12.02 40.20 27.23
N THR A 616 12.42 40.37 25.97
CA THR A 616 12.04 39.51 24.83
C THR A 616 13.24 39.30 23.92
N MET A 617 13.60 38.04 23.68
CA MET A 617 14.55 37.68 22.63
C MET A 617 14.07 38.18 21.26
N THR A 618 15.02 38.63 20.44
CA THR A 618 14.80 39.05 19.05
C THR A 618 15.80 38.35 18.12
N ASP A 619 15.58 38.46 16.82
CA ASP A 619 16.57 38.13 15.79
C ASP A 619 16.51 39.20 14.68
N THR A 620 17.55 40.01 14.59
CA THR A 620 17.67 41.10 13.62
C THR A 620 18.37 40.66 12.33
N PHE A 621 18.84 39.42 12.25
CA PHE A 621 19.62 38.90 11.13
C PHE A 621 18.93 37.72 10.42
N GLY A 622 18.11 36.96 11.13
CA GLY A 622 17.21 35.94 10.59
C GLY A 622 17.77 34.53 10.53
N HIS A 623 19.08 34.35 10.73
CA HIS A 623 19.74 33.05 10.63
C HIS A 623 19.23 32.08 11.71
N GLY A 624 19.28 32.46 12.99
CA GLY A 624 18.74 31.64 14.08
C GLY A 624 17.25 31.34 13.93
N THR A 625 16.48 32.31 13.42
CA THR A 625 15.06 32.13 13.08
C THR A 625 14.85 31.11 11.95
N LEU A 626 15.68 31.13 10.90
CA LEU A 626 15.65 30.14 9.82
C LEU A 626 16.02 28.74 10.34
N MET A 627 17.06 28.63 11.16
CA MET A 627 17.48 27.34 11.74
C MET A 627 16.40 26.74 12.63
N ALA A 628 15.78 27.56 13.49
CA ALA A 628 14.60 27.16 14.27
C ALA A 628 13.43 26.72 13.38
N ARG A 629 13.18 27.43 12.27
CA ARG A 629 12.13 27.11 11.32
C ARG A 629 12.35 25.75 10.62
N VAL A 630 13.59 25.45 10.22
CA VAL A 630 13.97 24.15 9.64
C VAL A 630 13.76 23.02 10.65
N VAL A 631 14.22 23.18 11.89
CA VAL A 631 13.98 22.18 12.97
C VAL A 631 12.48 21.96 13.20
N MET A 632 11.66 23.02 13.19
CA MET A 632 10.21 22.92 13.36
C MET A 632 9.48 22.18 12.23
N GLU A 633 9.95 22.23 10.98
CA GLU A 633 9.36 21.46 9.87
C GLU A 633 9.82 20.00 9.88
N CYS A 634 11.11 19.75 10.16
CA CYS A 634 11.65 18.38 10.28
C CYS A 634 11.08 17.64 11.51
N ALA A 635 10.93 18.33 12.65
CA ALA A 635 10.67 17.72 13.95
C ALA A 635 9.59 18.48 14.78
N PRO A 636 8.36 18.67 14.28
CA PRO A 636 7.30 19.44 14.97
C PRO A 636 6.84 18.91 16.35
N GLY A 637 7.39 17.78 16.83
CA GLY A 637 7.14 17.24 18.18
C GLY A 637 8.21 17.59 19.23
N VAL A 638 9.27 18.34 18.89
CA VAL A 638 10.37 18.66 19.83
C VAL A 638 10.08 19.85 20.73
N GLU A 639 10.74 19.86 21.88
CA GLU A 639 10.93 21.06 22.69
C GLU A 639 12.18 21.80 22.20
N ILE A 640 12.05 23.10 21.92
CA ILE A 640 13.13 23.94 21.41
C ILE A 640 13.62 24.87 22.53
N LEU A 641 14.94 24.92 22.69
CA LEU A 641 15.66 25.85 23.56
C LEU A 641 16.46 26.79 22.64
N VAL A 642 16.38 28.10 22.81
CA VAL A 642 17.14 29.06 21.97
C VAL A 642 18.13 29.85 22.81
N ALA A 643 19.40 29.81 22.44
CA ALA A 643 20.42 30.67 23.00
C ALA A 643 20.93 31.65 21.93
N ARG A 644 20.70 32.94 22.16
CA ARG A 644 21.25 34.00 21.31
C ARG A 644 22.66 34.32 21.76
N VAL A 645 23.63 34.06 20.88
CA VAL A 645 25.07 34.17 21.19
C VAL A 645 25.77 35.33 20.46
N ALA A 646 25.26 35.76 19.31
CA ALA A 646 25.75 36.91 18.52
C ALA A 646 24.59 37.66 17.83
N ARG A 647 24.83 38.85 17.24
CA ARG A 647 23.76 39.60 16.52
C ARG A 647 23.60 39.18 15.05
N ASN A 648 24.64 38.63 14.45
CA ASN A 648 24.75 38.24 13.05
C ASN A 648 25.89 37.22 12.87
N THR A 649 26.02 36.61 11.70
CA THR A 649 27.02 35.55 11.47
C THR A 649 28.48 36.00 11.51
N LYS A 650 28.79 37.29 11.36
CA LYS A 650 30.17 37.80 11.46
C LYS A 650 30.63 37.86 12.93
N GLU A 651 29.72 38.22 13.83
CA GLU A 651 29.98 38.29 15.28
C GLU A 651 30.09 36.89 15.94
N LEU A 652 29.59 35.82 15.31
CA LEU A 652 29.73 34.45 15.84
C LEU A 652 31.21 34.06 16.03
N MET A 653 32.09 34.51 15.12
CA MET A 653 33.54 34.25 15.15
C MET A 653 34.23 34.74 16.44
N THR A 654 33.72 35.82 17.05
CA THR A 654 34.28 36.46 18.24
C THR A 654 33.47 36.20 19.51
N SER A 655 32.26 35.63 19.41
CA SER A 655 31.33 35.42 20.52
C SER A 655 31.60 34.16 21.34
N GLN A 656 32.87 33.74 21.45
CA GLN A 656 33.25 32.40 21.96
C GLN A 656 32.78 32.15 23.40
N GLU A 657 32.92 33.14 24.29
CA GLU A 657 32.44 33.06 25.69
C GLU A 657 30.90 32.99 25.80
N ASN A 658 30.17 33.59 24.86
CA ASN A 658 28.71 33.45 24.79
C ASN A 658 28.31 32.05 24.33
N ILE A 659 29.03 31.49 23.35
CA ILE A 659 28.84 30.11 22.87
C ILE A 659 29.14 29.12 24.01
N ARG A 660 30.25 29.29 24.74
CA ARG A 660 30.62 28.46 25.91
C ARG A 660 29.52 28.49 26.99
N LYS A 661 29.05 29.67 27.38
CA LYS A 661 27.92 29.84 28.32
C LYS A 661 26.65 29.15 27.83
N ALA A 662 26.32 29.32 26.55
CA ALA A 662 25.11 28.76 25.94
C ALA A 662 25.14 27.23 25.84
N ILE A 663 26.30 26.63 25.56
CA ILE A 663 26.50 25.18 25.61
C ILE A 663 26.16 24.66 27.01
N LEU A 664 26.79 25.23 28.05
CA LEU A 664 26.56 24.83 29.44
C LEU A 664 25.09 25.00 29.85
N TRP A 665 24.46 26.13 29.52
CA TRP A 665 23.02 26.36 29.76
C TRP A 665 22.12 25.33 29.07
N ALA A 666 22.38 25.03 27.79
CA ALA A 666 21.61 24.03 27.06
C ALA A 666 21.76 22.63 27.68
N GLY A 667 22.97 22.26 28.10
CA GLY A 667 23.26 20.94 28.66
C GLY A 667 22.81 20.73 30.11
N GLN A 668 22.96 21.73 30.98
CA GLN A 668 22.72 21.64 32.43
C GLN A 668 21.27 22.02 32.84
N PRO A 669 20.82 23.30 32.88
CA PRO A 669 19.44 23.65 33.23
C PRO A 669 18.45 23.32 32.10
N GLY A 670 18.79 23.60 30.84
CA GLY A 670 17.93 23.32 29.68
C GLY A 670 17.69 21.82 29.44
N LYS A 671 18.69 20.99 29.78
CA LYS A 671 18.68 19.52 29.60
C LYS A 671 18.36 19.11 28.17
N ALA A 672 19.04 19.72 27.20
CA ALA A 672 18.98 19.34 25.80
C ALA A 672 19.40 17.86 25.59
N ASP A 673 18.77 17.17 24.64
CA ASP A 673 19.26 15.91 24.08
C ASP A 673 20.24 16.20 22.94
N ILE A 674 19.96 17.23 22.14
CA ILE A 674 20.77 17.69 21.00
C ILE A 674 21.12 19.17 21.20
N ILE A 675 22.40 19.51 21.10
CA ILE A 675 22.90 20.88 20.96
C ILE A 675 23.47 21.00 19.54
N PHE A 676 23.16 22.06 18.80
CA PHE A 676 23.84 22.34 17.52
C PHE A 676 24.24 23.80 17.31
N THR A 677 25.31 23.98 16.53
CA THR A 677 25.78 25.26 16.02
C THR A 677 25.79 25.25 14.50
N SER A 678 24.89 26.03 13.90
CA SER A 678 24.69 26.20 12.45
C SER A 678 25.77 27.08 11.78
N PHE A 679 26.94 27.17 12.40
CA PHE A 679 28.09 27.97 12.02
C PHE A 679 29.37 27.28 12.52
N GLY A 680 30.51 27.77 12.03
CA GLY A 680 31.83 27.46 12.57
C GLY A 680 32.55 28.72 13.05
N ILE A 681 33.60 28.54 13.84
CA ILE A 681 34.57 29.55 14.27
C ILE A 681 35.99 29.10 13.92
N SER A 682 36.97 29.96 14.18
CA SER A 682 38.41 29.65 14.04
C SER A 682 38.77 28.35 14.74
N ARG A 683 39.66 27.55 14.13
CA ARG A 683 40.15 26.26 14.68
C ARG A 683 40.89 26.36 16.02
N LYS A 684 41.23 27.57 16.48
CA LYS A 684 41.75 27.80 17.82
C LYS A 684 40.60 28.06 18.78
N ASP A 685 40.34 27.11 19.66
CA ASP A 685 39.42 27.27 20.81
C ASP A 685 40.09 28.11 21.90
N GLU A 686 40.17 29.42 21.67
CA GLU A 686 40.71 30.40 22.62
C GLU A 686 39.67 30.78 23.70
N GLY A 687 38.44 30.29 23.57
CA GLY A 687 37.28 30.62 24.41
C GLY A 687 36.67 29.45 25.20
N GLY A 688 37.34 28.29 25.30
CA GLY A 688 36.97 27.18 26.18
C GLY A 688 35.68 26.43 25.81
N ILE A 689 35.30 26.45 24.54
CA ILE A 689 34.10 25.78 24.01
C ILE A 689 34.25 24.25 24.07
N GLY A 690 35.44 23.73 23.76
CA GLY A 690 35.80 22.32 23.91
C GLY A 690 35.72 21.87 25.37
N GLU A 691 36.23 22.67 26.31
CA GLU A 691 36.11 22.39 27.75
C GLU A 691 34.63 22.29 28.20
N ALA A 692 33.75 23.13 27.65
CA ALA A 692 32.31 23.05 27.89
C ALA A 692 31.67 21.78 27.29
N ILE A 693 32.09 21.37 26.09
CA ILE A 693 31.65 20.11 25.45
C ILE A 693 32.09 18.90 26.29
N GLU A 694 33.38 18.78 26.62
CA GLU A 694 33.93 17.70 27.46
C GLU A 694 33.30 17.67 28.86
N THR A 695 33.01 18.84 29.42
CA THR A 695 32.34 18.97 30.73
C THR A 695 30.92 18.44 30.68
N LEU A 696 30.17 18.76 29.64
CA LEU A 696 28.83 18.19 29.44
C LEU A 696 28.88 16.69 29.15
N GLU A 697 29.79 16.18 28.33
CA GLU A 697 29.94 14.73 28.14
C GLU A 697 30.20 14.01 29.47
N ARG A 698 31.09 14.56 30.30
CA ARG A 698 31.44 14.01 31.62
C ARG A 698 30.26 14.04 32.60
N GLU A 699 29.52 15.15 32.67
CA GLU A 699 28.38 15.30 33.59
C GLU A 699 27.12 14.58 33.13
N ARG A 700 26.89 14.53 31.82
CA ARG A 700 25.77 13.83 31.18
C ARG A 700 26.06 12.35 30.91
N ASN A 701 27.24 11.82 31.26
CA ASN A 701 27.61 10.41 31.07
C ASN A 701 27.53 9.98 29.58
N GLU A 702 28.05 10.83 28.69
CA GLU A 702 27.89 10.77 27.23
C GLU A 702 26.44 10.98 26.70
N ASP A 703 25.39 11.04 27.54
CA ASP A 703 23.98 11.18 27.12
C ASP A 703 23.62 12.62 26.68
N ILE A 704 24.35 13.14 25.68
CA ILE A 704 24.08 14.36 24.92
C ILE A 704 24.68 14.24 23.50
N ILE A 705 24.04 14.85 22.50
CA ILE A 705 24.49 14.89 21.10
C ILE A 705 24.94 16.31 20.75
N PHE A 706 26.10 16.43 20.11
CA PHE A 706 26.58 17.69 19.52
C PHE A 706 26.67 17.57 17.99
N LEU A 707 26.09 18.52 17.26
CA LEU A 707 26.19 18.64 15.80
C LEU A 707 26.71 20.03 15.43
N ALA A 708 27.57 20.15 14.41
CA ALA A 708 28.03 21.46 13.96
C ALA A 708 28.29 21.54 12.44
N SER A 709 28.15 22.75 11.92
CA SER A 709 28.40 23.10 10.52
C SER A 709 29.86 22.85 10.16
N ALA A 710 30.15 21.96 9.20
CA ALA A 710 31.52 21.65 8.82
C ALA A 710 32.26 22.88 8.24
N GLY A 711 31.57 23.70 7.44
CA GLY A 711 32.10 24.91 6.81
C GLY A 711 31.48 25.17 5.45
N ASN A 712 31.59 26.41 4.96
CA ASN A 712 31.02 26.87 3.69
C ASN A 712 32.11 27.42 2.73
N SER A 713 33.30 26.82 2.74
CA SER A 713 34.50 27.28 2.01
C SER A 713 35.34 26.07 1.60
N ASP A 714 35.57 25.87 0.30
CA ASP A 714 36.25 24.69 -0.26
C ASP A 714 37.77 24.71 -0.12
N THR A 715 38.34 25.85 0.26
CA THR A 715 39.76 26.01 0.63
C THR A 715 40.04 25.73 2.10
N ASP A 716 39.02 25.73 2.96
CA ASP A 716 39.18 25.67 4.41
C ASP A 716 38.82 24.29 4.97
N ASP A 717 39.64 23.81 5.91
CA ASP A 717 39.34 22.61 6.70
C ASP A 717 38.06 22.77 7.55
N GLU A 718 37.51 21.64 8.05
CA GLU A 718 36.43 21.61 9.03
C GLU A 718 36.62 22.65 10.16
N SER A 719 35.65 23.54 10.30
CA SER A 719 35.64 24.60 11.30
C SER A 719 35.44 24.04 12.71
N PHE A 720 35.81 24.81 13.74
CA PHE A 720 35.49 24.47 15.12
C PHE A 720 34.08 24.96 15.47
N PRO A 721 33.25 24.24 16.25
CA PRO A 721 33.52 22.99 16.96
C PRO A 721 33.27 21.71 16.13
N ALA A 722 32.98 21.79 14.82
CA ALA A 722 32.70 20.59 14.00
C ALA A 722 33.88 19.60 13.96
N CYS A 723 35.13 20.11 13.93
CA CYS A 723 36.34 19.27 14.01
C CYS A 723 36.67 18.73 15.43
N HIS A 724 35.80 18.92 16.43
CA HIS A 724 36.02 18.41 17.79
C HIS A 724 35.52 16.96 17.91
N SER A 725 36.32 16.05 18.49
CA SER A 725 36.07 14.59 18.46
C SER A 725 34.78 14.07 19.13
N SER A 726 34.03 14.95 19.79
CA SER A 726 32.74 14.70 20.44
C SER A 726 31.54 15.29 19.68
N VAL A 727 31.79 15.93 18.54
CA VAL A 727 30.82 16.66 17.71
C VAL A 727 30.75 15.98 16.34
N VAL A 728 29.53 15.83 15.81
CA VAL A 728 29.35 15.34 14.45
C VAL A 728 29.43 16.52 13.48
N ALA A 729 30.46 16.55 12.63
CA ALA A 729 30.56 17.49 11.54
C ALA A 729 29.48 17.23 10.49
N VAL A 730 28.75 18.27 10.08
CA VAL A 730 27.66 18.18 9.10
C VAL A 730 27.98 18.99 7.85
N TYR A 731 28.09 18.27 6.74
CA TYR A 731 28.28 18.79 5.40
C TYR A 731 26.92 18.99 4.68
N ALA A 732 26.89 19.84 3.65
CA ALA A 732 25.70 20.10 2.86
C ALA A 732 25.62 19.30 1.56
N THR A 733 24.40 18.89 1.21
CA THR A 733 24.05 18.37 -0.11
C THR A 733 23.01 19.23 -0.80
N ASP A 734 22.97 19.12 -2.13
CA ASP A 734 21.81 19.54 -2.89
C ASP A 734 20.58 18.65 -2.59
N LYS A 735 19.44 19.00 -3.20
CA LYS A 735 18.19 18.21 -3.17
C LYS A 735 18.33 16.76 -3.70
N HIS A 736 19.30 16.46 -4.57
CA HIS A 736 19.57 15.11 -5.06
C HIS A 736 20.48 14.31 -4.11
N GLY A 737 21.14 14.98 -3.16
CA GLY A 737 22.11 14.41 -2.24
C GLY A 737 23.51 14.26 -2.81
N ALA A 738 23.88 15.08 -3.79
CA ALA A 738 25.27 15.33 -4.17
C ALA A 738 25.86 16.42 -3.27
N PRO A 739 27.15 16.37 -2.89
CA PRO A 739 27.76 17.43 -2.09
C PRO A 739 27.70 18.77 -2.82
N VAL A 740 27.39 19.85 -2.10
CA VAL A 740 27.54 21.21 -2.66
C VAL A 740 29.02 21.54 -2.85
N SER A 741 29.35 22.37 -3.84
CA SER A 741 30.73 22.75 -4.15
C SER A 741 31.38 23.60 -3.05
N SER A 742 30.59 24.36 -2.29
CA SER A 742 31.02 25.22 -1.19
C SER A 742 31.19 24.48 0.15
N ASN A 743 31.28 23.14 0.16
CA ASN A 743 31.58 22.41 1.39
C ASN A 743 33.02 22.63 1.84
N ALA A 744 33.28 22.52 3.15
CA ALA A 744 34.63 22.43 3.71
C ALA A 744 35.50 21.36 3.02
N ALA A 745 36.82 21.49 3.10
CA ALA A 745 37.74 20.44 2.70
C ALA A 745 37.49 19.14 3.50
N SER A 746 37.66 17.98 2.86
CA SER A 746 37.49 16.67 3.50
C SER A 746 38.74 16.34 4.36
N PRO A 747 38.60 15.82 5.59
CA PRO A 747 39.71 15.53 6.50
C PRO A 747 40.52 14.29 6.07
N GLY A 748 41.26 14.41 4.97
CA GLY A 748 42.16 13.39 4.40
C GLY A 748 41.50 12.44 3.38
N GLN A 749 42.34 11.68 2.67
CA GLN A 749 41.92 10.82 1.55
C GLN A 749 41.22 9.49 1.96
N ASN A 750 41.14 9.17 3.25
CA ASN A 750 40.75 7.84 3.74
C ASN A 750 39.65 7.87 4.82
N THR A 751 39.06 9.05 5.09
CA THR A 751 37.92 9.24 5.99
C THR A 751 36.62 9.30 5.19
N TRP A 752 35.48 9.13 5.86
CA TRP A 752 34.17 9.47 5.32
C TRP A 752 33.58 10.65 6.09
N VAL A 753 32.73 11.44 5.44
CA VAL A 753 32.04 12.59 6.05
C VAL A 753 30.52 12.44 5.93
N LEU A 754 29.78 12.97 6.91
CA LEU A 754 28.32 12.97 6.92
C LEU A 754 27.76 14.30 6.42
N GLY A 755 26.69 14.22 5.63
CA GLY A 755 25.96 15.41 5.21
C GLY A 755 24.50 15.14 4.88
N THR A 756 23.71 16.20 4.78
CA THR A 756 22.30 16.11 4.38
C THR A 756 21.85 17.39 3.67
N TYR A 757 20.57 17.49 3.35
CA TYR A 757 19.99 18.56 2.53
C TYR A 757 20.31 19.96 3.07
N GLY A 758 21.23 20.65 2.38
CA GLY A 758 21.58 22.05 2.59
C GLY A 758 20.95 23.00 1.57
N ASP A 759 20.34 22.48 0.50
CA ASP A 759 19.53 23.23 -0.49
C ASP A 759 18.06 23.33 -0.04
N PRO A 760 17.61 24.48 0.53
CA PRO A 760 16.26 24.63 1.04
C PRO A 760 15.19 24.59 -0.05
N PRO A 761 13.94 24.18 0.25
CA PRO A 761 12.84 24.25 -0.69
C PRO A 761 12.47 25.71 -1.04
N ASP A 762 11.98 25.92 -2.26
CA ASP A 762 11.65 27.27 -2.78
C ASP A 762 10.55 27.97 -1.95
N ALA A 763 9.67 27.21 -1.30
CA ALA A 763 8.67 27.75 -0.37
C ALA A 763 9.28 28.34 0.91
N LEU A 764 10.38 27.76 1.43
CA LEU A 764 11.08 28.29 2.60
C LEU A 764 11.90 29.55 2.23
N ARG A 765 12.43 29.60 1.00
CA ARG A 765 13.04 30.83 0.46
C ARG A 765 12.02 31.96 0.38
N ALA A 766 10.82 31.68 -0.13
CA ALA A 766 9.74 32.67 -0.21
C ALA A 766 9.29 33.16 1.18
N GLU A 767 9.18 32.27 2.18
CA GLU A 767 8.79 32.64 3.55
C GLU A 767 9.77 33.65 4.21
N PHE A 768 11.06 33.62 3.84
CA PHE A 768 12.09 34.50 4.38
C PHE A 768 12.45 35.70 3.49
N ALA A 769 12.08 35.70 2.21
CA ALA A 769 12.52 36.70 1.23
C ALA A 769 12.19 38.15 1.64
N ASP A 770 10.97 38.40 2.15
CA ASP A 770 10.51 39.75 2.50
C ASP A 770 11.08 40.26 3.84
N SER A 771 11.38 39.36 4.77
CA SER A 771 11.82 39.71 6.14
C SER A 771 13.33 39.65 6.33
N TYR A 772 14.00 38.75 5.61
CA TYR A 772 15.44 38.46 5.71
C TYR A 772 16.00 38.11 4.31
N PRO A 773 16.01 39.07 3.36
CA PRO A 773 16.49 38.82 2.00
C PRO A 773 17.94 38.31 1.99
N GLY A 774 18.18 37.23 1.24
CA GLY A 774 19.50 36.59 1.14
C GLY A 774 19.86 35.60 2.27
N ILE A 775 19.02 35.42 3.31
CA ILE A 775 19.39 34.51 4.41
C ILE A 775 19.19 33.02 4.09
N CYS A 776 18.35 32.69 3.10
CA CYS A 776 17.92 31.32 2.79
C CYS A 776 18.72 30.70 1.62
N GLU A 777 20.04 30.87 1.66
CA GLU A 777 21.00 30.31 0.70
C GLU A 777 21.44 28.88 1.07
N ALA A 778 22.01 28.15 0.11
CA ALA A 778 22.37 26.75 0.32
C ALA A 778 23.73 26.61 1.04
N GLY A 779 23.80 25.82 2.11
CA GLY A 779 25.03 25.65 2.89
C GLY A 779 24.93 24.68 4.06
N SER A 780 26.08 24.41 4.71
CA SER A 780 26.19 23.47 5.84
C SER A 780 25.34 23.87 7.05
N SER A 781 25.01 25.15 7.19
CA SER A 781 24.13 25.68 8.24
C SER A 781 22.73 25.06 8.20
N ILE A 782 22.07 25.10 7.03
CA ILE A 782 20.75 24.49 6.80
C ILE A 782 20.85 22.97 6.93
N ALA A 783 21.92 22.35 6.42
CA ALA A 783 22.14 20.92 6.59
C ALA A 783 22.29 20.52 8.06
N THR A 784 22.92 21.35 8.90
CA THR A 784 23.06 21.12 10.35
C THR A 784 21.70 21.18 11.05
N ALA A 785 20.88 22.20 10.77
CA ALA A 785 19.52 22.29 11.32
C ALA A 785 18.61 21.14 10.83
N ALA A 786 18.74 20.74 9.56
CA ALA A 786 18.04 19.57 9.01
C ALA A 786 18.50 18.28 9.70
N MET A 787 19.81 18.09 9.90
CA MET A 787 20.38 16.95 10.61
C MET A 787 19.93 16.89 12.07
N ALA A 788 19.89 18.03 12.77
CA ALA A 788 19.35 18.12 14.13
C ALA A 788 17.88 17.70 14.20
N GLY A 789 17.06 18.15 13.24
CA GLY A 789 15.67 17.71 13.10
C GLY A 789 15.55 16.20 12.83
N ILE A 790 16.36 15.66 11.91
CA ILE A 790 16.43 14.22 11.61
C ILE A 790 16.80 13.43 12.87
N SER A 791 17.87 13.82 13.56
CA SER A 791 18.34 13.18 14.80
C SER A 791 17.28 13.21 15.90
N ALA A 792 16.56 14.33 16.05
CA ALA A 792 15.47 14.43 17.02
C ALA A 792 14.30 13.49 16.69
N VAL A 793 13.96 13.33 15.40
CA VAL A 793 12.98 12.32 14.95
C VAL A 793 13.50 10.89 15.18
N MET A 794 14.81 10.64 15.03
CA MET A 794 15.38 9.32 15.35
C MET A 794 15.33 9.01 16.85
N LEU A 795 15.62 9.98 17.74
CA LEU A 795 15.43 9.81 19.19
C LEU A 795 13.96 9.60 19.55
N ALA A 796 13.06 10.42 18.99
CA ALA A 796 11.62 10.30 19.19
C ALA A 796 11.14 8.90 18.77
N TYR A 797 11.61 8.38 17.64
CA TYR A 797 11.30 7.03 17.18
C TYR A 797 11.94 5.95 18.04
N ALA A 798 13.18 6.12 18.51
CA ALA A 798 13.84 5.22 19.44
C ALA A 798 13.11 5.09 20.78
N THR A 799 12.42 6.14 21.26
CA THR A 799 11.52 6.01 22.43
C THR A 799 10.30 5.11 22.15
N ALA A 800 9.77 5.11 20.91
CA ALA A 800 8.60 4.31 20.53
C ALA A 800 8.94 2.87 20.16
N LEU A 801 10.09 2.65 19.52
CA LEU A 801 10.53 1.37 18.95
C LEU A 801 10.40 0.15 19.92
N PRO A 802 10.90 0.22 21.18
CA PRO A 802 10.68 -0.82 22.21
C PRO A 802 9.24 -1.18 22.53
N SER A 803 8.28 -0.30 22.22
CA SER A 803 6.85 -0.52 22.44
C SER A 803 6.11 -0.95 21.16
N LEU A 804 6.79 -0.96 20.01
CA LEU A 804 6.25 -1.31 18.69
C LEU A 804 6.62 -2.75 18.27
N VAL A 805 7.72 -3.30 18.79
CA VAL A 805 8.31 -4.58 18.36
C VAL A 805 8.53 -5.51 19.56
N GLU A 806 8.21 -6.81 19.43
CA GLU A 806 8.32 -7.80 20.52
C GLU A 806 9.77 -8.31 20.75
N LEU A 807 10.75 -7.40 20.87
CA LEU A 807 12.17 -7.71 21.07
C LEU A 807 12.72 -7.02 22.32
N ARG A 808 13.68 -7.67 23.01
CA ARG A 808 14.07 -7.33 24.41
C ARG A 808 15.38 -6.54 24.57
N TYR A 809 15.93 -5.96 23.50
CA TYR A 809 17.27 -5.34 23.50
C TYR A 809 17.31 -3.84 23.88
N ASN A 810 16.37 -3.41 24.72
CA ASN A 810 16.05 -2.00 24.98
C ASN A 810 17.18 -1.18 25.64
N HIS A 811 18.16 -1.82 26.28
CA HIS A 811 19.23 -1.11 26.99
C HIS A 811 20.24 -0.45 26.05
N VAL A 812 20.54 -1.07 24.91
CA VAL A 812 21.56 -0.60 23.96
C VAL A 812 21.12 0.67 23.22
N LEU A 813 19.82 0.83 22.98
CA LEU A 813 19.24 2.00 22.30
C LEU A 813 19.54 3.33 23.01
N LYS A 814 19.92 3.31 24.30
CA LYS A 814 20.41 4.51 25.01
C LYS A 814 21.67 5.12 24.39
N ARG A 815 22.48 4.36 23.62
CA ARG A 815 23.64 4.92 22.91
C ARG A 815 23.25 5.95 21.86
N LEU A 816 22.01 5.97 21.37
CA LEU A 816 21.54 7.00 20.44
C LEU A 816 21.57 8.42 21.01
N TRP A 817 21.54 8.56 22.34
CA TRP A 817 21.66 9.86 23.02
C TRP A 817 23.09 10.40 23.07
N THR A 818 24.09 9.69 22.55
CA THR A 818 25.49 10.13 22.53
C THR A 818 25.91 10.45 21.08
N SER A 819 26.74 11.48 20.85
CA SER A 819 27.14 11.90 19.50
C SER A 819 27.53 10.73 18.59
N LYS A 820 28.44 9.85 19.06
CA LYS A 820 28.91 8.64 18.34
C LYS A 820 27.82 7.62 18.00
N GLY A 821 26.82 7.45 18.87
CA GLY A 821 25.72 6.52 18.64
C GLY A 821 24.72 7.06 17.61
N MET A 822 24.44 8.38 17.66
CA MET A 822 23.67 9.06 16.62
C MET A 822 24.41 9.08 15.28
N GLU A 823 25.70 9.43 15.26
CA GLU A 823 26.58 9.41 14.08
C GLU A 823 26.55 8.06 13.35
N ALA A 824 26.75 6.96 14.09
CA ALA A 824 26.69 5.61 13.54
C ALA A 824 25.30 5.28 12.95
N LEU A 825 24.21 5.77 13.56
CA LEU A 825 22.88 5.62 12.99
C LEU A 825 22.71 6.46 11.72
N LEU A 826 23.15 7.72 11.72
CA LEU A 826 23.09 8.62 10.56
C LEU A 826 23.86 8.04 9.36
N TYR A 827 25.03 7.45 9.58
CA TYR A 827 25.76 6.67 8.57
C TYR A 827 24.90 5.56 7.95
N ARG A 828 24.08 4.87 8.74
CA ARG A 828 23.18 3.79 8.29
C ARG A 828 21.89 4.31 7.64
N LEU A 829 21.59 5.60 7.75
CA LEU A 829 20.55 6.31 6.98
C LEU A 829 21.07 6.88 5.65
N ALA A 830 22.39 6.85 5.41
CA ALA A 830 22.97 7.24 4.13
C ALA A 830 23.10 6.02 3.18
N PRO A 831 22.46 6.01 2.00
CA PRO A 831 22.71 4.99 0.99
C PRO A 831 24.12 5.16 0.38
N GLU A 832 24.74 4.04 -0.01
CA GLU A 832 26.07 4.04 -0.65
C GLU A 832 26.07 4.82 -1.96
N SER A 833 27.07 5.70 -2.12
CA SER A 833 27.27 6.50 -3.33
C SER A 833 28.50 6.01 -4.11
N LYS A 834 28.29 5.55 -5.35
CA LYS A 834 29.39 5.20 -6.27
C LYS A 834 30.13 6.44 -6.79
N ALA A 835 29.47 7.61 -6.83
CA ALA A 835 30.05 8.85 -7.34
C ALA A 835 30.94 9.56 -6.30
N HIS A 836 30.58 9.46 -5.02
CA HIS A 836 31.33 10.07 -3.91
C HIS A 836 31.49 9.05 -2.76
N PRO A 837 32.39 8.06 -2.87
CA PRO A 837 32.52 6.98 -1.87
C PRO A 837 32.92 7.45 -0.46
N TRP A 838 33.52 8.64 -0.36
CA TRP A 838 33.87 9.32 0.90
C TRP A 838 32.70 10.11 1.52
N PHE A 839 31.65 10.43 0.75
CA PHE A 839 30.53 11.22 1.25
C PHE A 839 29.34 10.32 1.66
N ARG A 840 28.72 10.58 2.82
CA ARG A 840 27.53 9.89 3.33
C ARG A 840 26.36 10.86 3.42
N ALA A 841 25.62 10.95 2.31
CA ALA A 841 24.41 11.76 2.22
C ALA A 841 23.24 11.07 2.96
N VAL A 842 22.93 11.52 4.18
CA VAL A 842 21.86 11.01 5.04
C VAL A 842 20.50 11.29 4.39
N LYS A 843 19.76 10.22 4.07
CA LYS A 843 18.48 10.28 3.33
C LYS A 843 17.40 9.46 4.03
N PRO A 844 16.74 9.99 5.08
CA PRO A 844 15.72 9.26 5.84
C PRO A 844 14.59 8.66 4.97
N PRO A 845 14.07 9.33 3.92
CA PRO A 845 13.05 8.72 3.04
C PRO A 845 13.54 7.47 2.30
N VAL A 846 14.83 7.41 1.93
CA VAL A 846 15.45 6.23 1.32
C VAL A 846 15.57 5.10 2.34
N PHE A 847 15.96 5.41 3.58
CA PHE A 847 15.98 4.42 4.66
C PHE A 847 14.59 3.85 4.96
N TRP A 848 13.58 4.72 5.10
CA TRP A 848 12.19 4.33 5.35
C TRP A 848 11.59 3.49 4.20
N LYS A 849 11.97 3.78 2.95
CA LYS A 849 11.62 2.96 1.78
C LYS A 849 12.30 1.58 1.81
N ASN A 850 13.58 1.54 2.14
CA ASN A 850 14.41 0.32 2.10
C ASN A 850 14.24 -0.57 3.35
N LYS A 851 13.51 -0.12 4.37
CA LYS A 851 13.14 -0.84 5.61
C LYS A 851 11.69 -0.48 5.91
N ALA A 852 10.75 -1.27 5.37
CA ALA A 852 9.33 -0.88 5.25
C ALA A 852 8.53 -0.97 6.56
N ASP A 853 8.80 -1.98 7.38
CA ASP A 853 8.17 -2.20 8.68
C ASP A 853 9.05 -1.70 9.84
N ASP A 854 8.44 -1.52 11.01
CA ASP A 854 9.14 -1.09 12.22
C ASP A 854 10.11 -2.13 12.80
N SER A 855 9.98 -3.42 12.49
CA SER A 855 10.90 -4.47 13.00
C SER A 855 12.24 -4.45 12.26
N LEU A 856 12.23 -4.29 10.93
CA LEU A 856 13.45 -4.08 10.15
C LEU A 856 14.18 -2.79 10.55
N ARG A 857 13.44 -1.73 10.90
CA ARG A 857 14.03 -0.49 11.44
C ARG A 857 14.61 -0.70 12.84
N TYR A 858 13.88 -1.39 13.74
CA TYR A 858 14.35 -1.76 15.07
C TYR A 858 15.67 -2.54 15.04
N CYS A 859 15.78 -3.55 14.17
CA CYS A 859 17.02 -4.32 14.02
C CYS A 859 18.19 -3.42 13.61
N VAL A 860 18.04 -2.54 12.60
CA VAL A 860 19.13 -1.62 12.24
C VAL A 860 19.53 -0.72 13.41
N PHE A 861 18.57 -0.20 14.18
CA PHE A 861 18.88 0.64 15.35
C PHE A 861 19.67 -0.18 16.39
N VAL A 862 19.18 -1.36 16.78
CA VAL A 862 19.85 -2.22 17.79
C VAL A 862 21.20 -2.72 17.32
N ASP A 863 21.32 -3.23 16.09
CA ASP A 863 22.58 -3.73 15.51
C ASP A 863 23.65 -2.64 15.54
N THR A 864 23.29 -1.44 15.08
CA THR A 864 24.21 -0.28 15.01
C THR A 864 24.67 0.16 16.40
N GLN A 865 23.75 0.27 17.36
CA GLN A 865 24.15 0.64 18.72
C GLN A 865 24.92 -0.47 19.45
N SER A 866 24.67 -1.74 19.12
CA SER A 866 25.44 -2.88 19.66
C SER A 866 26.86 -2.92 19.11
N GLU A 867 27.04 -2.50 17.86
CA GLU A 867 28.36 -2.30 17.28
C GLU A 867 29.10 -1.12 17.93
N VAL A 868 28.43 0.01 18.17
CA VAL A 868 29.00 1.15 18.91
C VAL A 868 29.40 0.75 20.33
N GLU A 869 28.55 0.02 21.06
CA GLU A 869 28.86 -0.43 22.43
C GLU A 869 30.04 -1.43 22.47
N ARG A 870 30.19 -2.26 21.42
CA ARG A 870 31.31 -3.21 21.26
C ARG A 870 32.62 -2.53 20.90
N LEU A 871 32.60 -1.55 19.99
CA LEU A 871 33.79 -0.88 19.45
C LEU A 871 34.20 0.35 20.27
N SER A 872 33.30 0.90 21.07
CA SER A 872 33.51 2.06 21.94
C SER A 872 32.57 1.96 23.15
N PRO A 873 32.85 1.05 24.11
CA PRO A 873 32.10 0.99 25.36
C PRO A 873 32.25 2.31 26.12
N ARG A 874 31.20 2.72 26.86
CA ARG A 874 31.26 3.94 27.67
C ARG A 874 32.40 3.89 28.68
N ARG A 875 33.03 5.04 28.95
CA ARG A 875 34.07 5.13 29.99
C ARG A 875 33.49 4.70 31.35
N PRO A 876 34.19 3.88 32.16
CA PRO A 876 33.71 3.49 33.47
C PRO A 876 33.38 4.72 34.32
N ARG A 877 32.18 4.75 34.91
CA ARG A 877 31.73 5.87 35.73
C ARG A 877 32.68 6.04 36.91
N ALA A 878 33.48 7.11 36.88
CA ALA A 878 34.34 7.46 38.01
C ALA A 878 33.48 7.51 39.28
N PRO A 879 33.94 6.92 40.40
CA PRO A 879 33.15 6.90 41.63
C PRO A 879 32.84 8.34 42.03
N ALA A 880 31.55 8.66 42.15
CA ALA A 880 31.12 9.98 42.56
C ALA A 880 31.78 10.31 43.89
N LYS A 881 32.57 11.39 43.94
CA LYS A 881 33.07 11.92 45.22
C LYS A 881 31.83 12.16 46.10
N LYS A 882 31.72 11.41 47.20
CA LYS A 882 30.71 11.68 48.23
C LYS A 882 30.88 13.13 48.65
N THR A 883 29.88 13.96 48.40
CA THR A 883 29.76 15.24 49.10
C THR A 883 29.38 14.94 50.53
N GLU A 884 30.15 15.44 51.49
CA GLU A 884 30.08 15.07 52.92
C GLU A 884 28.78 15.52 53.63
N SER A 885 27.83 16.10 52.90
CA SER A 885 26.58 16.65 53.40
C SER A 885 25.43 15.65 53.60
N GLN A 886 25.61 14.36 53.28
CA GLN A 886 24.57 13.34 53.44
C GLN A 886 24.77 12.35 54.60
N GLU A 887 25.99 12.11 55.10
CA GLU A 887 26.20 11.13 56.18
C GLU A 887 25.71 11.66 57.55
N ASN A 888 25.74 12.97 57.77
CA ASN A 888 25.24 13.60 59.01
C ASN A 888 23.70 13.66 59.15
N LYS A 889 22.92 13.05 58.25
CA LYS A 889 21.44 12.94 58.39
C LYS A 889 20.92 11.55 58.69
N ALA A 890 21.74 10.50 58.56
CA ALA A 890 21.34 9.14 58.97
C ALA A 890 21.46 8.95 60.49
N SER A 891 22.50 9.51 61.10
CA SER A 891 22.88 9.29 62.51
C SER A 891 21.96 9.95 63.55
N LEU A 892 21.01 10.80 63.13
CA LEU A 892 20.11 11.54 64.02
C LEU A 892 18.72 10.91 64.16
N VAL A 893 18.30 10.05 63.22
CA VAL A 893 17.00 9.37 63.27
C VAL A 893 17.07 8.08 64.10
N ALA A 894 18.23 7.42 64.12
CA ALA A 894 18.43 6.15 64.82
C ALA A 894 18.54 6.24 66.36
N VAL A 895 18.33 7.43 66.95
CA VAL A 895 18.40 7.65 68.40
C VAL A 895 17.00 7.78 69.02
N GLU A 896 16.05 8.43 68.34
CA GLU A 896 14.69 8.65 68.87
C GLU A 896 13.83 7.36 68.88
N GLU A 897 14.08 6.39 67.99
CA GLU A 897 13.34 5.11 67.98
C GLU A 897 13.75 4.13 69.11
N VAL A 898 14.83 4.39 69.85
CA VAL A 898 15.33 3.47 70.90
C VAL A 898 14.76 3.81 72.29
N GLU A 899 14.56 5.09 72.62
CA GLU A 899 14.02 5.48 73.93
C GLU A 899 12.51 5.22 74.07
N GLY A 900 11.76 5.16 72.96
CA GLY A 900 10.32 4.89 72.96
C GLY A 900 9.91 3.47 73.39
N ALA A 901 10.83 2.51 73.40
CA ALA A 901 10.53 1.08 73.59
C ALA A 901 10.66 0.56 75.04
N LEU A 902 11.09 1.40 75.99
CA LEU A 902 11.40 0.98 77.38
C LEU A 902 10.41 1.50 78.45
N ALA A 903 9.23 1.96 78.03
CA ALA A 903 8.22 2.54 78.91
C ALA A 903 6.92 1.71 79.04
N SER A 904 6.89 0.45 78.59
CA SER A 904 5.65 -0.35 78.57
C SER A 904 5.82 -1.88 78.70
N VAL A 905 6.78 -2.35 79.50
CA VAL A 905 6.82 -3.70 80.11
C VAL A 905 7.35 -3.57 81.54
#